data_AF-A0A9R0SE73-F1
#
_entry.id   AF-A0A9R0SE73-F1
#
_cell.length_a   1.000
_cell.length_b   1.000
_cell.length_c   1.000
_cell.angle_alpha   90.00
_cell.angle_beta   90.00
_cell.angle_gamma   90.00
#
_symmetry.space_group_name_H-M   'P 1'
#
loop_
_entity.id
_entity.type
_entity.pdbx_description
1 polymer ?
#
loop_
_entity_poly.entity_id
_entity_poly.type
_entity_poly.pdbx_seq_one_letter_code
_entity_poly.pdbx_strand_id
1 'polypeptide(L)'
;MLPGRHYIINVFRGLVPRARCLSQQFDLELCSPQQIPCMLILVLQWLVICMSVTRVLFFLLRFMLVSIEATAIIHAGHDHLLRGCEVERDYSQEVARRKLEQELGSLEAAEDLAELSEGEKETVPKPDGTAAHLSADEQQPQQRTRLARINSEVRLVSDDEDEQSKNRNLYIVLISIHGLVRGENMELGRDSDTGGQVKYVVELARALAATAGVHRVDLLTRQISCPDVDWTYGEPVEMLERLSSGGADDDDGDESGGAGAYIVRLPCGPRDQYIPKEELWPHIPEFVDRALSHVTNVARALGEQLQPPPSDAPATALAAPVWPYVIHGHYADAAEVAANLASALNVPMVMTGHSLGRNKLEQLLKLGRMHGPEIQGTYKIARRIEAEETGLDTAEMVVTSTKQEIEEQWGLYDGFDLMVERKLRVRQRRGVSSLGRYMPRMAVIPPGMDFSFVDTQDTADGDGADLQMLIDPVKANKALPPIWSEVLRFFTNPHKPMILALSRPDPKKNVTTLLKAYGESRKLRELANLTLILGNRDDIDDMAGGGGTVLTAVLKLIDRYDLYGQVAYPKHHKQTDVPHIYRLAAKTKGVFINPALVEPFGLTIIEAAAYGLPVVATKNGGPVDILKALHNGLLVDPHSAEAITGALLSLLADKGQWLESRRNGLRNIHRFSWPHHCRLYLSHVAAYCDHPSPHQRLRVPGVPAASPSMGGGDSLSDSLRGLSLQISVDASSDLNAGDSAALIMDALRRRPAADRREGSGRALGFAPGRRQSLLVVAVDCYGDDGKPDVEQLKKAIDAAMSAGDGAGGRQGYVLSTGMTIPEAAETLKACGADPAGFDALICSSGAEICYPWKELTADEEYSGHVAFRWPGDHVKTVVPRLGKAEDAQASDLAVDVSAGSLHCHAYAATDASKVKKVDSIRQALRMRGFRCNLVYTRACTRLNVIPLSASRPRALRYLSIQWGIDLAKVAVLVGETGDTDREKLLPGLHRTLILPGMVSRGSEQLVRGEDGYATQDVVAMDSPNIVTLAEGQAVSDLLKSM
;
A
#
# COMPACT_ATOMS: atom_id res chain seq x y z
N MET A 1 23.93 -8.15 44.82
CA MET A 1 24.74 -7.79 46.01
C MET A 1 23.80 -7.28 47.11
N LEU A 2 24.08 -7.66 48.36
CA LEU A 2 23.36 -7.55 49.67
C LEU A 2 22.81 -6.15 50.05
N PRO A 3 22.06 -5.95 51.18
CA PRO A 3 21.27 -6.86 52.06
C PRO A 3 19.88 -6.30 52.52
N GLY A 4 19.01 -7.11 53.13
CA GLY A 4 17.82 -6.55 53.81
C GLY A 4 16.74 -7.50 54.34
N ARG A 5 17.07 -8.73 54.75
CA ARG A 5 16.14 -9.60 55.49
C ARG A 5 16.46 -9.56 56.98
N HIS A 6 15.87 -8.63 57.71
CA HIS A 6 15.67 -8.67 59.17
C HIS A 6 14.82 -7.46 59.55
N TYR A 7 13.50 -7.61 59.75
CA TYR A 7 12.67 -6.74 60.62
C TYR A 7 11.19 -7.17 60.65
N ILE A 8 10.87 -8.46 60.84
CA ILE A 8 9.51 -8.88 61.28
C ILE A 8 9.63 -10.00 62.33
N ILE A 9 10.49 -9.79 63.33
CA ILE A 9 10.46 -10.50 64.62
C ILE A 9 11.06 -9.53 65.64
N ASN A 10 10.35 -8.47 66.06
CA ASN A 10 10.71 -7.69 67.26
C ASN A 10 9.65 -6.65 67.74
N VAL A 11 8.35 -6.86 67.51
CA VAL A 11 7.30 -5.98 68.08
C VAL A 11 6.33 -6.70 69.04
N PHE A 12 6.51 -8.01 69.29
CA PHE A 12 5.76 -8.73 70.34
C PHE A 12 6.65 -9.19 71.51
N ARG A 13 7.53 -8.30 71.98
CA ARG A 13 8.22 -8.44 73.27
C ARG A 13 8.21 -7.09 73.99
N GLY A 14 7.15 -6.86 74.75
CA GLY A 14 7.07 -5.73 75.66
C GLY A 14 5.63 -5.34 75.94
N LEU A 15 4.95 -6.08 76.83
CA LEU A 15 3.92 -5.62 77.77
C LEU A 15 3.09 -6.79 78.32
N VAL A 16 3.70 -7.58 79.21
CA VAL A 16 3.02 -8.07 80.44
C VAL A 16 4.08 -8.09 81.53
N PRO A 17 3.81 -7.51 82.71
CA PRO A 17 4.13 -8.28 83.91
C PRO A 17 2.98 -8.34 84.93
N ARG A 18 2.89 -9.52 85.55
CA ARG A 18 2.30 -9.86 86.87
C ARG A 18 0.78 -9.96 87.00
N ALA A 19 0.29 -11.21 86.97
CA ALA A 19 -0.40 -11.82 88.12
C ALA A 19 -0.29 -13.36 88.05
N ARG A 20 0.54 -13.93 88.94
CA ARG A 20 0.47 -15.32 89.42
C ARG A 20 -0.40 -15.34 90.69
N CYS A 21 -0.92 -16.51 91.05
CA CYS A 21 -1.89 -16.87 92.11
C CYS A 21 -3.34 -16.76 91.61
N LEU A 22 -4.19 -17.80 91.60
CA LEU A 22 -4.20 -19.07 92.33
C LEU A 22 -4.71 -20.21 91.43
N SER A 23 -4.02 -21.34 91.48
CA SER A 23 -4.59 -22.67 91.30
C SER A 23 -4.59 -23.35 92.67
N GLN A 24 -5.76 -23.63 93.24
CA GLN A 24 -6.07 -24.85 93.98
C GLN A 24 -7.39 -24.71 94.74
N GLN A 25 -8.15 -25.82 94.71
CA GLN A 25 -9.30 -26.17 95.55
C GLN A 25 -10.57 -25.35 95.32
N PHE A 26 -11.59 -25.98 94.75
CA PHE A 26 -12.73 -26.47 95.55
C PHE A 26 -13.59 -27.44 94.72
N ASP A 27 -13.90 -28.55 95.38
CA ASP A 27 -14.69 -29.69 94.92
C ASP A 27 -16.17 -29.35 94.65
N LEU A 28 -16.78 -30.21 93.85
CA LEU A 28 -18.22 -30.44 93.81
C LEU A 28 -18.72 -30.86 95.20
N GLU A 29 -19.66 -30.11 95.79
CA GLU A 29 -20.87 -30.66 96.43
C GLU A 29 -21.80 -29.55 96.99
N LEU A 30 -23.10 -29.69 96.69
CA LEU A 30 -24.29 -29.20 97.43
C LEU A 30 -24.56 -27.67 97.55
N CYS A 31 -25.48 -27.13 96.72
CA CYS A 31 -26.69 -26.40 97.18
C CYS A 31 -27.53 -25.72 96.06
N SER A 32 -28.82 -26.10 96.02
CA SER A 32 -30.04 -25.31 95.72
C SER A 32 -30.30 -24.68 94.33
N PRO A 33 -31.57 -24.64 93.87
CA PRO A 33 -31.94 -24.19 92.52
C PRO A 33 -32.17 -22.67 92.48
N GLN A 34 -31.13 -21.85 92.25
CA GLN A 34 -31.37 -20.41 91.97
C GLN A 34 -30.26 -19.61 91.25
N GLN A 35 -29.21 -20.22 90.69
CA GLN A 35 -28.10 -19.46 90.07
C GLN A 35 -27.73 -19.86 88.61
N ILE A 36 -28.71 -20.34 87.84
CA ILE A 36 -28.56 -20.61 86.39
C ILE A 36 -28.46 -19.34 85.50
N PRO A 37 -28.91 -18.12 85.87
CA PRO A 37 -28.87 -16.99 84.92
C PRO A 37 -27.50 -16.33 84.70
N CYS A 38 -26.53 -16.49 85.61
CA CYS A 38 -25.30 -15.68 85.58
C CYS A 38 -24.14 -16.28 84.77
N MET A 39 -24.01 -17.62 84.70
CA MET A 39 -22.96 -18.25 83.86
C MET A 39 -23.26 -18.17 82.36
N LEU A 40 -24.54 -18.20 81.96
CA LEU A 40 -24.92 -18.13 80.54
C LEU A 40 -24.62 -16.76 79.92
N ILE A 41 -24.76 -15.69 80.70
CA ILE A 41 -24.47 -14.31 80.26
C ILE A 41 -22.97 -14.07 80.07
N LEU A 42 -22.13 -14.62 80.95
CA LEU A 42 -20.67 -14.50 80.83
C LEU A 42 -20.11 -15.31 79.65
N VAL A 43 -20.64 -16.51 79.37
CA VAL A 43 -20.24 -17.32 78.21
C VAL A 43 -20.73 -16.69 76.89
N LEU A 44 -21.94 -16.10 76.87
CA LEU A 44 -22.44 -15.35 75.71
C LEU A 44 -21.67 -14.06 75.47
N GLN A 45 -21.28 -13.32 76.51
CA GLN A 45 -20.40 -12.14 76.36
C GLN A 45 -19.01 -12.53 75.85
N TRP A 46 -18.45 -13.66 76.30
CA TRP A 46 -17.14 -14.13 75.84
C TRP A 46 -17.18 -14.62 74.38
N LEU A 47 -18.26 -15.32 73.97
CA LEU A 47 -18.49 -15.72 72.58
C LEU A 47 -18.70 -14.52 71.64
N VAL A 48 -19.44 -13.49 72.07
CA VAL A 48 -19.63 -12.26 71.29
C VAL A 48 -18.32 -11.48 71.14
N ILE A 49 -17.46 -11.44 72.17
CA ILE A 49 -16.13 -10.81 72.08
C ILE A 49 -15.21 -11.63 71.16
N CYS A 50 -15.16 -12.96 71.28
CA CYS A 50 -14.37 -13.81 70.39
C CYS A 50 -14.84 -13.72 68.92
N MET A 51 -16.16 -13.73 68.66
CA MET A 51 -16.69 -13.55 67.30
C MET A 51 -16.39 -12.16 66.73
N SER A 52 -16.36 -11.12 67.59
CA SER A 52 -16.02 -9.76 67.18
C SER A 52 -14.53 -9.61 66.87
N VAL A 53 -13.64 -10.17 67.70
CA VAL A 53 -12.20 -10.19 67.46
C VAL A 53 -11.86 -11.01 66.21
N THR A 54 -12.55 -12.13 65.98
CA THR A 54 -12.34 -12.96 64.78
C THR A 54 -12.82 -12.24 63.52
N ARG A 55 -13.97 -11.54 63.57
CA ARG A 55 -14.44 -10.70 62.46
C ARG A 55 -13.51 -9.51 62.19
N VAL A 56 -12.99 -8.85 63.23
CA VAL A 56 -12.03 -7.75 63.08
C VAL A 56 -10.70 -8.26 62.51
N LEU A 57 -10.21 -9.42 62.95
CA LEU A 57 -8.99 -10.02 62.40
C LEU A 57 -9.18 -10.45 60.94
N PHE A 58 -10.34 -11.01 60.59
CA PHE A 58 -10.68 -11.36 59.21
C PHE A 58 -10.81 -10.12 58.32
N PHE A 59 -11.39 -9.03 58.86
CA PHE A 59 -11.51 -7.75 58.16
C PHE A 59 -10.13 -7.11 57.95
N LEU A 60 -9.24 -7.14 58.96
CA LEU A 60 -7.86 -6.66 58.85
C LEU A 60 -7.01 -7.50 57.89
N LEU A 61 -7.20 -8.83 57.86
CA LEU A 61 -6.55 -9.71 56.88
C LEU A 61 -7.05 -9.44 55.45
N ARG A 62 -8.36 -9.25 55.26
CA ARG A 62 -8.93 -8.85 53.96
C ARG A 62 -8.46 -7.47 53.53
N PHE A 63 -8.36 -6.52 54.47
CA PHE A 63 -7.87 -5.17 54.20
C PHE A 63 -6.38 -5.18 53.86
N MET A 64 -5.57 -6.00 54.53
CA MET A 64 -4.16 -6.19 54.17
C MET A 64 -4.00 -6.90 52.81
N LEU A 65 -4.82 -7.91 52.49
CA LEU A 65 -4.81 -8.55 51.17
C LEU A 65 -5.20 -7.57 50.06
N VAL A 66 -6.25 -6.78 50.25
CA VAL A 66 -6.68 -5.74 49.30
C VAL A 66 -5.63 -4.62 49.19
N SER A 67 -4.96 -4.24 50.28
CA SER A 67 -3.85 -3.29 50.23
C SER A 67 -2.61 -3.86 49.55
N ILE A 68 -2.28 -5.14 49.71
CA ILE A 68 -1.16 -5.80 49.02
C ILE A 68 -1.47 -5.92 47.52
N GLU A 69 -2.69 -6.32 47.15
CA GLU A 69 -3.15 -6.33 45.75
C GLU A 69 -3.16 -4.92 45.16
N ALA A 70 -3.67 -3.92 45.87
CA ALA A 70 -3.64 -2.52 45.42
C ALA A 70 -2.21 -2.00 45.28
N THR A 71 -1.30 -2.35 46.19
CA THR A 71 0.11 -1.92 46.12
C THR A 71 0.85 -2.65 44.98
N ALA A 72 0.52 -3.91 44.72
CA ALA A 72 1.04 -4.67 43.58
C ALA A 72 0.50 -4.15 42.24
N ILE A 73 -0.78 -3.75 42.18
CA ILE A 73 -1.40 -3.09 41.01
C ILE A 73 -0.79 -1.71 40.79
N ILE A 74 -0.52 -0.94 41.85
CA ILE A 74 0.14 0.36 41.78
C ILE A 74 1.61 0.21 41.36
N HIS A 75 2.35 -0.78 41.89
CA HIS A 75 3.73 -1.05 41.46
C HIS A 75 3.79 -1.55 40.01
N ALA A 76 2.89 -2.46 39.61
CA ALA A 76 2.78 -2.91 38.23
C ALA A 76 2.41 -1.76 37.29
N GLY A 77 1.47 -0.89 37.69
CA GLY A 77 1.10 0.31 36.95
C GLY A 77 2.24 1.35 36.87
N HIS A 78 3.02 1.51 37.94
CA HIS A 78 4.16 2.43 37.99
C HIS A 78 5.35 1.93 37.16
N ASP A 79 5.66 0.63 37.20
CA ASP A 79 6.66 0.00 36.33
C ASP A 79 6.24 0.06 34.86
N HIS A 80 4.95 -0.09 34.55
CA HIS A 80 4.42 0.02 33.20
C HIS A 80 4.45 1.47 32.67
N LEU A 81 4.23 2.45 33.55
CA LEU A 81 4.38 3.89 33.27
C LEU A 81 5.85 4.28 33.04
N LEU A 82 6.77 3.80 33.88
CA LEU A 82 8.20 4.08 33.74
C LEU A 82 8.78 3.47 32.46
N ARG A 83 8.45 2.21 32.16
CA ARG A 83 8.85 1.56 30.90
C ARG A 83 8.19 2.22 29.68
N GLY A 84 6.94 2.67 29.81
CA GLY A 84 6.26 3.46 28.78
C GLY A 84 7.00 4.77 28.46
N CYS A 85 7.41 5.52 29.49
CA CYS A 85 8.19 6.74 29.33
C CYS A 85 9.60 6.50 28.76
N GLU A 86 10.27 5.39 29.10
CA GLU A 86 11.57 5.04 28.52
C GLU A 86 11.47 4.73 27.03
N VAL A 87 10.50 3.90 26.61
CA VAL A 87 10.27 3.56 25.20
C VAL A 87 9.86 4.78 24.36
N GLU A 88 9.00 5.65 24.92
CA GLU A 88 8.62 6.90 24.26
C GLU A 88 9.82 7.84 24.08
N ARG A 89 10.73 7.89 25.07
CA ARG A 89 11.95 8.68 24.99
C ARG A 89 12.93 8.13 23.95
N ASP A 90 13.16 6.83 23.93
CA ASP A 90 14.09 6.19 23.01
C ASP A 90 13.59 6.30 21.56
N TYR A 91 12.28 6.09 21.33
CA TYR A 91 11.68 6.33 20.01
C TYR A 91 11.76 7.80 19.59
N SER A 92 11.49 8.74 20.51
CA SER A 92 11.58 10.17 20.21
C SER A 92 13.01 10.58 19.85
N GLN A 93 14.01 10.00 20.49
CA GLN A 93 15.42 10.20 20.16
C GLN A 93 15.75 9.63 18.77
N GLU A 94 15.27 8.44 18.44
CA GLU A 94 15.49 7.81 17.13
C GLU A 94 14.82 8.58 15.99
N VAL A 95 13.56 9.02 16.18
CA VAL A 95 12.86 9.88 15.22
C VAL A 95 13.59 11.21 15.05
N ALA A 96 14.10 11.81 16.13
CA ALA A 96 14.86 13.06 16.06
C ALA A 96 16.19 12.87 15.30
N ARG A 97 16.92 11.79 15.58
CA ARG A 97 18.14 11.41 14.87
C ARG A 97 17.88 11.23 13.38
N ARG A 98 16.82 10.52 13.03
CA ARG A 98 16.41 10.28 11.64
C ARG A 98 16.03 11.57 10.92
N LYS A 99 15.25 12.45 11.57
CA LYS A 99 14.90 13.77 11.01
C LYS A 99 16.14 14.61 10.75
N LEU A 100 17.10 14.61 11.68
CA LEU A 100 18.37 15.31 11.49
C LEU A 100 19.14 14.74 10.29
N GLU A 101 19.20 13.42 10.13
CA GLU A 101 19.84 12.78 8.99
C GLU A 101 19.15 13.11 7.66
N GLN A 102 17.81 13.15 7.65
CA GLN A 102 17.01 13.56 6.50
C GLN A 102 17.24 15.03 6.12
N GLU A 103 17.29 15.93 7.11
CA GLU A 103 17.60 17.35 6.90
C GLU A 103 19.01 17.54 6.34
N LEU A 104 20.01 16.86 6.92
CA LEU A 104 21.38 16.88 6.42
C LEU A 104 21.49 16.34 4.99
N GLY A 105 20.86 15.19 4.71
CA GLY A 105 20.85 14.60 3.36
C GLY A 105 20.16 15.49 2.34
N SER A 106 19.07 16.16 2.75
CA SER A 106 18.34 17.12 1.92
C SER A 106 19.17 18.37 1.64
N LEU A 107 19.89 18.89 2.64
CA LEU A 107 20.81 20.03 2.48
C LEU A 107 21.96 19.69 1.53
N GLU A 108 22.63 18.55 1.72
CA GLU A 108 23.70 18.09 0.81
C GLU A 108 23.18 17.95 -0.63
N ALA A 109 22.03 17.30 -0.82
CA ALA A 109 21.42 17.18 -2.15
C ALA A 109 21.08 18.55 -2.75
N ALA A 110 20.60 19.47 -1.91
CA ALA A 110 20.21 20.81 -2.30
C ALA A 110 21.43 21.67 -2.70
N GLU A 111 22.57 21.51 -2.03
CA GLU A 111 23.84 22.17 -2.34
C GLU A 111 24.40 21.66 -3.67
N ASP A 112 24.48 20.34 -3.86
CA ASP A 112 24.92 19.72 -5.12
C ASP A 112 24.11 20.22 -6.33
N LEU A 113 22.79 20.39 -6.15
CA LEU A 113 21.89 20.87 -7.20
C LEU A 113 21.99 22.39 -7.44
N ALA A 114 22.63 23.15 -6.54
CA ALA A 114 22.80 24.60 -6.62
C ALA A 114 24.16 25.02 -7.20
N GLU A 115 25.25 24.37 -6.79
CA GLU A 115 26.63 24.74 -7.16
C GLU A 115 26.91 24.71 -8.67
N LEU A 116 26.18 23.88 -9.42
CA LEU A 116 26.41 23.67 -10.86
C LEU A 116 25.47 24.47 -11.77
N SER A 117 24.62 25.36 -11.20
CA SER A 117 23.68 26.17 -12.00
C SER A 117 24.33 27.39 -12.67
N GLU A 118 25.54 27.80 -12.30
CA GLU A 118 26.19 29.00 -12.84
C GLU A 118 27.08 28.74 -14.07
N GLY A 119 27.36 27.48 -14.41
CA GLY A 119 28.36 27.11 -15.44
C GLY A 119 27.87 26.42 -16.72
N GLU A 120 26.62 26.00 -16.84
CA GLU A 120 26.18 25.16 -17.97
C GLU A 120 25.60 25.97 -19.14
N LYS A 121 26.50 26.61 -19.91
CA LYS A 121 26.31 26.85 -21.35
C LYS A 121 27.41 26.08 -22.07
N GLU A 122 27.13 24.87 -22.55
CA GLU A 122 27.63 24.33 -23.83
C GLU A 122 27.28 22.84 -24.01
N THR A 123 27.12 22.46 -25.28
CA THR A 123 26.91 21.10 -25.84
C THR A 123 25.47 20.60 -25.95
N VAL A 124 24.66 21.31 -26.76
CA VAL A 124 23.59 20.64 -27.53
C VAL A 124 24.22 20.08 -28.81
N PRO A 125 24.12 18.78 -29.13
CA PRO A 125 24.49 18.27 -30.45
C PRO A 125 23.50 18.83 -31.47
N LYS A 126 24.00 19.50 -32.51
CA LYS A 126 23.16 19.92 -33.65
C LYS A 126 22.73 18.68 -34.44
N PRO A 127 21.44 18.53 -34.80
CA PRO A 127 21.06 17.56 -35.82
C PRO A 127 21.51 18.07 -37.19
N ASP A 128 22.01 17.14 -38.01
CA ASP A 128 22.55 17.38 -39.34
C ASP A 128 21.59 18.11 -40.28
N GLY A 129 22.19 18.90 -41.17
CA GLY A 129 21.50 19.92 -41.93
C GLY A 129 20.62 19.44 -43.08
N THR A 130 19.60 20.25 -43.33
CA THR A 130 19.21 20.65 -44.69
C THR A 130 18.87 22.12 -44.67
N ALA A 131 19.63 22.89 -45.43
CA ALA A 131 19.42 24.31 -45.63
C ALA A 131 18.18 24.54 -46.52
N ALA A 132 17.25 25.39 -46.07
CA ALA A 132 16.36 26.12 -46.95
C ALA A 132 16.12 27.51 -46.36
N HIS A 133 16.52 28.51 -47.15
CA HIS A 133 16.31 29.93 -46.96
C HIS A 133 14.89 30.27 -46.51
N LEU A 134 14.75 31.26 -45.62
CA LEU A 134 13.81 32.38 -45.78
C LEU A 134 14.26 33.55 -44.88
N SER A 135 14.04 34.74 -45.41
CA SER A 135 14.69 36.03 -45.16
C SER A 135 14.29 36.71 -43.85
N ALA A 136 15.21 37.56 -43.38
CA ALA A 136 15.02 38.57 -42.36
C ALA A 136 13.92 39.57 -42.74
N ASP A 137 13.05 39.91 -41.78
CA ASP A 137 12.75 41.32 -41.55
C ASP A 137 12.16 41.61 -40.15
N GLU A 138 12.56 42.80 -39.69
CA GLU A 138 11.95 43.69 -38.70
C GLU A 138 12.03 43.46 -37.18
N GLN A 139 12.52 44.54 -36.56
CA GLN A 139 12.87 44.81 -35.17
C GLN A 139 11.63 45.11 -34.32
N GLN A 140 11.62 44.70 -33.04
CA GLN A 140 11.09 45.47 -31.90
C GLN A 140 11.55 44.85 -30.55
N PRO A 141 11.57 45.62 -29.44
CA PRO A 141 12.63 45.54 -28.44
C PRO A 141 12.34 44.62 -27.25
N GLN A 142 13.44 44.18 -26.66
CA GLN A 142 13.60 43.45 -25.40
C GLN A 142 12.61 43.90 -24.29
N GLN A 143 11.54 43.13 -24.10
CA GLN A 143 10.89 43.02 -22.80
C GLN A 143 11.59 41.90 -22.03
N ARG A 144 12.44 42.28 -21.06
CA ARG A 144 12.85 41.40 -19.96
C ARG A 144 11.57 40.88 -19.29
N THR A 145 11.17 39.67 -19.62
CA THR A 145 10.05 38.99 -18.99
C THR A 145 10.40 38.74 -17.54
N ARG A 146 9.76 39.54 -16.68
CA ARG A 146 9.55 39.29 -15.25
C ARG A 146 9.31 37.80 -15.06
N LEU A 147 10.16 37.13 -14.26
CA LEU A 147 10.01 35.75 -13.84
C LEU A 147 8.54 35.45 -13.53
N ALA A 148 7.90 34.66 -14.40
CA ALA A 148 6.56 34.16 -14.14
C ALA A 148 6.60 33.36 -12.84
N ARG A 149 5.65 33.66 -11.93
CA ARG A 149 5.50 32.96 -10.65
C ARG A 149 5.47 31.45 -10.89
N ILE A 150 6.22 30.72 -10.07
CA ILE A 150 6.41 29.26 -10.08
C ILE A 150 5.13 28.53 -9.59
N ASN A 151 3.98 28.81 -10.19
CA ASN A 151 2.75 28.04 -9.99
C ASN A 151 2.39 27.41 -11.33
N SER A 152 2.73 26.14 -11.48
CA SER A 152 2.31 25.30 -12.61
C SER A 152 1.01 24.61 -12.25
N GLU A 153 -0.11 25.18 -12.67
CA GLU A 153 -1.31 24.36 -12.87
C GLU A 153 -1.05 23.51 -14.12
N VAL A 154 -1.18 22.19 -14.00
CA VAL A 154 -1.21 21.29 -15.16
C VAL A 154 -2.37 21.78 -16.03
N ARG A 155 -2.12 22.02 -17.33
CA ARG A 155 -3.22 22.30 -18.25
C ARG A 155 -4.07 21.03 -18.28
N LEU A 156 -5.29 21.13 -17.76
CA LEU A 156 -6.29 20.10 -17.93
C LEU A 156 -6.51 19.95 -19.44
N VAL A 157 -6.49 18.71 -19.93
CA VAL A 157 -6.94 18.40 -21.30
C VAL A 157 -8.35 18.99 -21.44
N SER A 158 -8.52 19.92 -22.38
CA SER A 158 -9.79 20.60 -22.60
C SER A 158 -10.77 19.68 -23.33
N ASP A 159 -12.07 19.89 -23.12
CA ASP A 159 -13.13 19.13 -23.82
C ASP A 159 -13.01 19.22 -25.37
N ASP A 160 -12.34 20.25 -25.92
CA ASP A 160 -12.06 20.38 -27.37
C ASP A 160 -10.83 19.57 -27.86
N GLU A 161 -9.92 19.19 -26.95
CA GLU A 161 -8.79 18.28 -27.25
C GLU A 161 -9.23 16.80 -27.17
N ASP A 162 -10.47 16.53 -26.74
CA ASP A 162 -11.04 15.19 -26.64
C ASP A 162 -11.26 14.52 -28.00
N GLU A 163 -11.41 15.28 -29.09
CA GLU A 163 -11.52 14.72 -30.45
C GLU A 163 -10.24 13.93 -30.86
N GLN A 164 -9.05 14.36 -30.40
CA GLN A 164 -7.79 13.62 -30.59
C GLN A 164 -7.54 12.58 -29.49
N SER A 165 -8.17 12.72 -28.31
CA SER A 165 -8.08 11.77 -27.20
C SER A 165 -8.98 10.54 -27.41
N LYS A 166 -10.11 10.68 -28.12
CA LYS A 166 -11.02 9.58 -28.52
C LYS A 166 -10.32 8.43 -29.26
N ASN A 167 -9.21 8.72 -29.96
CA ASN A 167 -8.41 7.72 -30.67
C ASN A 167 -7.34 7.03 -29.81
N ARG A 168 -7.16 7.42 -28.55
CA ARG A 168 -6.23 6.74 -27.65
C ARG A 168 -6.93 5.48 -27.16
N ASN A 169 -6.38 4.30 -27.41
CA ASN A 169 -6.90 3.04 -26.87
C ASN A 169 -6.11 2.66 -25.62
N LEU A 170 -6.29 3.41 -24.53
CA LEU A 170 -5.47 3.22 -23.32
C LEU A 170 -5.87 1.95 -22.56
N TYR A 171 -4.86 1.17 -22.16
CA TYR A 171 -5.00 0.05 -21.23
C TYR A 171 -4.44 0.47 -19.86
N ILE A 172 -5.25 0.42 -18.80
CA ILE A 172 -4.84 0.83 -17.44
C ILE A 172 -4.94 -0.36 -16.50
N VAL A 173 -3.94 -0.53 -15.62
CA VAL A 173 -3.94 -1.57 -14.58
C VAL A 173 -3.96 -0.92 -13.21
N LEU A 174 -4.96 -1.24 -12.40
CA LEU A 174 -5.06 -0.90 -10.99
C LEU A 174 -4.76 -2.15 -10.15
N ILE A 175 -4.12 -1.98 -8.99
CA ILE A 175 -3.77 -3.11 -8.10
C ILE A 175 -4.26 -2.81 -6.68
N SER A 176 -5.04 -3.74 -6.12
CA SER A 176 -5.50 -3.71 -4.72
C SER A 176 -5.63 -5.15 -4.21
N ILE A 177 -4.66 -5.62 -3.43
CA ILE A 177 -4.49 -7.05 -3.14
C ILE A 177 -5.25 -7.48 -1.90
N HIS A 178 -5.05 -6.78 -0.77
CA HIS A 178 -5.75 -7.08 0.46
C HIS A 178 -7.23 -6.66 0.44
N GLY A 179 -7.98 -7.16 1.43
CA GLY A 179 -9.40 -6.89 1.58
C GLY A 179 -10.27 -7.72 0.63
N LEU A 180 -11.58 -7.56 0.78
CA LEU A 180 -12.58 -8.26 -0.03
C LEU A 180 -13.11 -7.37 -1.15
N VAL A 181 -12.50 -7.48 -2.34
CA VAL A 181 -12.82 -6.63 -3.51
C VAL A 181 -13.89 -7.28 -4.39
N ARG A 182 -15.04 -6.60 -4.54
CA ARG A 182 -16.14 -6.96 -5.46
C ARG A 182 -16.84 -5.70 -5.98
N GLY A 183 -17.50 -5.80 -7.14
CA GLY A 183 -18.12 -4.68 -7.82
C GLY A 183 -19.39 -4.17 -7.15
N GLU A 184 -20.24 -5.08 -6.69
CA GLU A 184 -21.53 -4.78 -6.05
C GLU A 184 -21.63 -5.34 -4.63
N ASN A 185 -22.51 -4.76 -3.81
CA ASN A 185 -22.80 -5.21 -2.44
C ASN A 185 -21.56 -5.34 -1.52
N MET A 186 -20.49 -4.57 -1.73
CA MET A 186 -19.23 -4.66 -0.95
C MET A 186 -19.44 -4.83 0.57
N GLU A 187 -18.70 -5.76 1.19
CA GLU A 187 -18.72 -6.02 2.64
C GLU A 187 -17.96 -4.95 3.45
N LEU A 188 -18.27 -3.68 3.22
CA LEU A 188 -17.57 -2.55 3.83
C LEU A 188 -17.72 -2.57 5.36
N GLY A 189 -16.58 -2.52 6.05
CA GLY A 189 -16.52 -2.51 7.52
C GLY A 189 -16.60 -3.88 8.18
N ARG A 190 -16.54 -4.98 7.41
CA ARG A 190 -16.41 -6.34 7.96
C ARG A 190 -15.17 -6.47 8.86
N ASP A 191 -14.04 -5.95 8.39
CA ASP A 191 -12.73 -6.01 9.04
C ASP A 191 -11.93 -4.72 8.74
N SER A 192 -10.67 -4.69 9.18
CA SER A 192 -9.76 -3.55 8.96
C SER A 192 -9.25 -3.41 7.52
N ASP A 193 -9.53 -4.39 6.67
CA ASP A 193 -8.93 -4.55 5.35
C ASP A 193 -9.97 -4.21 4.26
N THR A 194 -11.25 -4.36 4.55
CA THR A 194 -12.37 -4.09 3.66
C THR A 194 -13.08 -2.79 4.05
N GLY A 195 -12.65 -1.68 3.47
CA GLY A 195 -13.16 -0.35 3.83
C GLY A 195 -13.17 0.67 2.69
N GLY A 196 -12.95 1.94 3.03
CA GLY A 196 -13.01 3.06 2.07
C GLY A 196 -12.06 2.92 0.87
N GLN A 197 -10.92 2.24 1.05
CA GLN A 197 -10.02 1.91 -0.06
C GLN A 197 -10.71 1.04 -1.11
N VAL A 198 -11.36 -0.06 -0.70
CA VAL A 198 -12.01 -1.00 -1.64
C VAL A 198 -13.06 -0.24 -2.47
N LYS A 199 -13.88 0.57 -1.79
CA LYS A 199 -14.85 1.44 -2.46
C LYS A 199 -14.18 2.39 -3.45
N TYR A 200 -13.11 3.07 -3.03
CA TYR A 200 -12.36 4.01 -3.87
C TYR A 200 -11.85 3.34 -5.15
N VAL A 201 -11.20 2.18 -5.06
CA VAL A 201 -10.55 1.55 -6.22
C VAL A 201 -11.56 0.99 -7.22
N VAL A 202 -12.69 0.47 -6.73
CA VAL A 202 -13.79 -0.03 -7.59
C VAL A 202 -14.48 1.13 -8.31
N GLU A 203 -14.78 2.22 -7.61
CA GLU A 203 -15.38 3.41 -8.23
C GLU A 203 -14.43 4.10 -9.21
N LEU A 204 -13.13 4.19 -8.87
CA LEU A 204 -12.10 4.69 -9.78
C LEU A 204 -12.01 3.83 -11.05
N ALA A 205 -12.04 2.51 -10.93
CA ALA A 205 -12.00 1.61 -12.08
C ALA A 205 -13.18 1.86 -13.04
N ARG A 206 -14.41 1.99 -12.51
CA ARG A 206 -15.60 2.32 -13.30
C ARG A 206 -15.47 3.69 -13.96
N ALA A 207 -15.03 4.70 -13.21
CA ALA A 207 -14.89 6.05 -13.71
C ALA A 207 -13.82 6.19 -14.81
N LEU A 208 -12.69 5.50 -14.66
CA LEU A 208 -11.64 5.47 -15.68
C LEU A 208 -12.15 4.79 -16.95
N ALA A 209 -12.84 3.65 -16.84
CA ALA A 209 -13.40 2.96 -18.00
C ALA A 209 -14.52 3.74 -18.71
N ALA A 210 -15.17 4.67 -18.01
CA ALA A 210 -16.13 5.62 -18.60
C ALA A 210 -15.47 6.87 -19.19
N THR A 211 -14.15 7.05 -19.04
CA THR A 211 -13.43 8.23 -19.55
C THR A 211 -13.04 8.03 -21.02
N ALA A 212 -13.25 9.04 -21.86
CA ALA A 212 -12.88 9.01 -23.27
C ALA A 212 -11.39 8.67 -23.46
N GLY A 213 -11.09 7.82 -24.44
CA GLY A 213 -9.74 7.34 -24.72
C GLY A 213 -9.25 6.21 -23.79
N VAL A 214 -10.04 5.74 -22.83
CA VAL A 214 -9.72 4.54 -22.06
C VAL A 214 -10.44 3.34 -22.66
N HIS A 215 -9.68 2.39 -23.19
CA HIS A 215 -10.24 1.18 -23.80
C HIS A 215 -10.52 0.11 -22.75
N ARG A 216 -9.59 -0.14 -21.82
CA ARG A 216 -9.71 -1.21 -20.82
C ARG A 216 -9.08 -0.83 -19.49
N VAL A 217 -9.74 -1.19 -18.39
CA VAL A 217 -9.21 -1.07 -17.03
C VAL A 217 -9.25 -2.43 -16.32
N ASP A 218 -8.11 -2.93 -15.86
CA ASP A 218 -8.04 -4.16 -15.05
C ASP A 218 -7.70 -3.80 -13.59
N LEU A 219 -8.58 -4.16 -12.65
CA LEU A 219 -8.36 -4.08 -11.20
C LEU A 219 -7.92 -5.45 -10.69
N LEU A 220 -6.61 -5.62 -10.48
CA LEU A 220 -6.02 -6.87 -10.01
C LEU A 220 -6.15 -6.99 -8.48
N THR A 221 -6.64 -8.13 -8.03
CA THR A 221 -6.80 -8.46 -6.60
C THR A 221 -6.59 -9.96 -6.35
N ARG A 222 -6.61 -10.40 -5.09
CA ARG A 222 -6.41 -11.81 -4.71
C ARG A 222 -7.67 -12.64 -4.92
N GLN A 223 -7.53 -13.86 -5.44
CA GLN A 223 -8.62 -14.85 -5.51
C GLN A 223 -8.77 -15.60 -4.18
N ILE A 224 -9.99 -15.62 -3.64
CA ILE A 224 -10.30 -16.17 -2.31
C ILE A 224 -11.48 -17.13 -2.44
N SER A 225 -11.26 -18.40 -2.15
CA SER A 225 -12.24 -19.49 -2.23
C SER A 225 -12.48 -20.11 -0.85
N CYS A 226 -12.57 -19.26 0.17
CA CYS A 226 -12.78 -19.65 1.57
C CYS A 226 -14.29 -19.76 1.88
N PRO A 227 -14.74 -20.76 2.66
CA PRO A 227 -16.15 -20.89 3.06
C PRO A 227 -16.72 -19.71 3.86
N ASP A 228 -15.86 -18.92 4.52
CA ASP A 228 -16.26 -17.83 5.43
C ASP A 228 -16.57 -16.49 4.73
N VAL A 229 -16.37 -16.44 3.41
CA VAL A 229 -16.63 -15.26 2.56
C VAL A 229 -17.53 -15.64 1.40
N ASP A 230 -18.13 -14.64 0.75
CA ASP A 230 -18.97 -14.87 -0.42
C ASP A 230 -18.21 -15.63 -1.53
N TRP A 231 -18.87 -16.61 -2.14
CA TRP A 231 -18.26 -17.47 -3.17
C TRP A 231 -17.81 -16.69 -4.41
N THR A 232 -18.40 -15.52 -4.67
CA THR A 232 -18.03 -14.61 -5.78
C THR A 232 -16.59 -14.09 -5.68
N TYR A 233 -15.99 -14.03 -4.49
CA TYR A 233 -14.55 -13.73 -4.35
C TYR A 233 -13.64 -14.83 -4.94
N GLY A 234 -14.20 -16.00 -5.20
CA GLY A 234 -13.54 -17.09 -5.88
C GLY A 234 -13.61 -16.99 -7.40
N GLU A 235 -14.46 -16.12 -7.96
CA GLU A 235 -14.58 -15.95 -9.40
C GLU A 235 -13.37 -15.19 -9.96
N PRO A 236 -12.67 -15.74 -10.97
CA PRO A 236 -11.42 -15.19 -11.44
C PRO A 236 -11.57 -13.83 -12.13
N VAL A 237 -12.73 -13.53 -12.71
CA VAL A 237 -13.00 -12.27 -13.41
C VAL A 237 -14.43 -11.84 -13.13
N GLU A 238 -14.63 -10.56 -12.83
CA GLU A 238 -15.93 -9.90 -12.71
C GLU A 238 -15.90 -8.62 -13.55
N MET A 239 -16.85 -8.45 -14.47
CA MET A 239 -16.98 -7.20 -15.24
C MET A 239 -17.76 -6.17 -14.42
N LEU A 240 -17.24 -4.95 -14.32
CA LEU A 240 -17.93 -3.86 -13.64
C LEU A 240 -18.92 -3.20 -14.60
N GLU A 241 -20.20 -3.25 -14.26
CA GLU A 241 -21.25 -2.59 -15.04
C GLU A 241 -21.01 -1.07 -15.12
N ARG A 242 -21.30 -0.47 -16.27
CA ARG A 242 -21.32 1.00 -16.38
C ARG A 242 -22.51 1.50 -15.56
N LEU A 243 -22.27 2.43 -14.64
CA LEU A 243 -23.36 3.13 -13.97
C LEU A 243 -24.13 3.89 -15.05
N SER A 244 -25.35 3.42 -15.37
CA SER A 244 -26.24 4.11 -16.29
C SER A 244 -26.49 5.51 -15.72
N SER A 245 -26.09 6.56 -16.43
CA SER A 245 -26.64 7.89 -16.16
C SER A 245 -28.16 7.76 -16.25
N GLY A 246 -28.85 8.00 -15.14
CA GLY A 246 -30.29 7.76 -15.00
C GLY A 246 -31.15 8.65 -15.90
N GLY A 247 -31.21 8.30 -17.19
CA GLY A 247 -32.14 8.81 -18.18
C GLY A 247 -32.51 7.64 -19.08
N ALA A 248 -33.75 7.17 -19.01
CA ALA A 248 -34.25 6.06 -19.80
C ALA A 248 -34.50 6.40 -21.29
N ASP A 249 -33.92 7.50 -21.80
CA ASP A 249 -34.18 8.04 -23.14
C ASP A 249 -32.91 8.35 -23.96
N ASP A 250 -31.70 8.07 -23.44
CA ASP A 250 -30.46 8.17 -24.24
C ASP A 250 -30.12 6.79 -24.85
N ASP A 251 -31.01 6.30 -25.71
CA ASP A 251 -30.75 5.22 -26.69
C ASP A 251 -30.08 5.80 -27.95
N ASP A 252 -29.17 6.75 -27.77
CA ASP A 252 -28.18 7.07 -28.80
C ASP A 252 -27.02 6.11 -28.56
N GLY A 253 -26.98 5.04 -29.36
CA GLY A 253 -25.99 3.99 -29.30
C GLY A 253 -24.58 4.51 -29.01
N ASP A 254 -24.08 4.20 -27.82
CA ASP A 254 -22.77 4.62 -27.35
C ASP A 254 -21.68 4.08 -28.28
N GLU A 255 -21.23 4.94 -29.21
CA GLU A 255 -20.11 4.71 -30.13
C GLU A 255 -18.74 4.66 -29.40
N SER A 256 -18.70 4.71 -28.06
CA SER A 256 -17.46 4.50 -27.30
C SER A 256 -17.15 3.00 -27.16
N GLY A 257 -16.49 2.44 -28.18
CA GLY A 257 -16.04 1.04 -28.31
C GLY A 257 -14.99 0.55 -27.29
N GLY A 258 -15.02 1.02 -26.04
CA GLY A 258 -14.17 0.56 -24.94
C GLY A 258 -14.64 -0.76 -24.33
N ALA A 259 -13.69 -1.68 -24.05
CA ALA A 259 -13.93 -2.98 -23.43
C ALA A 259 -14.43 -2.94 -21.97
N GLY A 260 -14.31 -1.79 -21.29
CA GLY A 260 -14.84 -1.59 -19.92
C GLY A 260 -13.83 -1.87 -18.79
N ALA A 261 -14.34 -2.01 -17.57
CA ALA A 261 -13.54 -2.30 -16.37
C ALA A 261 -13.78 -3.74 -15.86
N TYR A 262 -12.72 -4.40 -15.41
CA TYR A 262 -12.75 -5.78 -14.92
C TYR A 262 -12.04 -5.89 -13.56
N ILE A 263 -12.67 -6.52 -12.58
CA ILE A 263 -11.96 -7.06 -11.42
C ILE A 263 -11.36 -8.39 -11.85
N VAL A 264 -10.05 -8.54 -11.70
CA VAL A 264 -9.32 -9.77 -12.02
C VAL A 264 -8.70 -10.33 -10.74
N ARG A 265 -9.15 -11.51 -10.34
CA ARG A 265 -8.74 -12.19 -9.11
C ARG A 265 -7.69 -13.25 -9.42
N LEU A 266 -6.47 -13.02 -8.95
CA LEU A 266 -5.33 -13.90 -9.17
C LEU A 266 -5.10 -14.81 -7.95
N PRO A 267 -4.93 -16.14 -8.14
CA PRO A 267 -4.66 -17.05 -7.03
C PRO A 267 -3.27 -16.77 -6.43
N CYS A 268 -3.17 -16.69 -5.12
CA CYS A 268 -1.92 -16.37 -4.45
C CYS A 268 -1.98 -16.80 -2.99
N GLY A 269 -0.99 -17.59 -2.55
CA GLY A 269 -1.05 -18.28 -1.26
C GLY A 269 -2.26 -19.24 -1.13
N PRO A 270 -2.57 -19.69 0.09
CA PRO A 270 -3.69 -20.62 0.36
C PRO A 270 -5.06 -20.07 -0.08
N ARG A 271 -5.65 -20.61 -1.15
CA ARG A 271 -6.92 -20.12 -1.72
C ARG A 271 -8.13 -20.37 -0.82
N ASP A 272 -8.07 -21.42 -0.02
CA ASP A 272 -9.11 -21.85 0.92
C ASP A 272 -9.18 -20.97 2.18
N GLN A 273 -8.31 -19.97 2.30
CA GLN A 273 -8.18 -19.12 3.48
C GLN A 273 -8.19 -17.62 3.13
N TYR A 274 -8.82 -16.83 4.00
CA TYR A 274 -8.68 -15.37 4.01
C TYR A 274 -7.41 -15.00 4.77
N ILE A 275 -6.52 -14.21 4.14
CA ILE A 275 -5.24 -13.80 4.72
C ILE A 275 -5.32 -12.29 5.01
N PRO A 276 -5.15 -11.86 6.28
CA PRO A 276 -5.07 -10.45 6.64
C PRO A 276 -3.88 -9.76 5.96
N LYS A 277 -4.00 -8.46 5.71
CA LYS A 277 -2.95 -7.68 5.01
C LYS A 277 -1.57 -7.74 5.68
N GLU A 278 -1.52 -7.89 7.01
CA GLU A 278 -0.28 -8.02 7.77
C GLU A 278 0.49 -9.32 7.45
N GLU A 279 -0.19 -10.35 6.93
CA GLU A 279 0.38 -11.68 6.67
C GLU A 279 0.56 -11.97 5.16
N LEU A 280 0.16 -11.07 4.27
CA LEU A 280 0.24 -11.26 2.81
C LEU A 280 1.67 -11.22 2.25
N TRP A 281 2.62 -10.61 2.95
CA TRP A 281 3.96 -10.30 2.43
C TRP A 281 4.71 -11.47 1.80
N PRO A 282 4.70 -12.69 2.36
CA PRO A 282 5.42 -13.84 1.78
C PRO A 282 4.84 -14.31 0.43
N HIS A 283 3.60 -13.95 0.13
CA HIS A 283 2.89 -14.36 -1.09
C HIS A 283 2.95 -13.31 -2.20
N ILE A 284 3.40 -12.08 -1.90
CA ILE A 284 3.53 -10.99 -2.88
C ILE A 284 4.31 -11.40 -4.15
N PRO A 285 5.44 -12.13 -4.08
CA PRO A 285 6.16 -12.56 -5.28
C PRO A 285 5.34 -13.48 -6.20
N GLU A 286 4.54 -14.40 -5.64
CA GLU A 286 3.63 -15.25 -6.42
C GLU A 286 2.59 -14.41 -7.16
N PHE A 287 2.03 -13.40 -6.46
CA PHE A 287 1.07 -12.48 -7.07
C PHE A 287 1.69 -11.69 -8.22
N VAL A 288 2.92 -11.17 -8.05
CA VAL A 288 3.65 -10.44 -9.10
C VAL A 288 3.80 -11.30 -10.35
N ASP A 289 4.22 -12.55 -10.19
CA ASP A 289 4.48 -13.44 -11.32
C ASP A 289 3.19 -13.80 -12.07
N ARG A 290 2.07 -13.99 -11.36
CA ARG A 290 0.75 -14.20 -12.00
C ARG A 290 0.22 -12.93 -12.65
N ALA A 291 0.38 -11.78 -12.00
CA ALA A 291 -0.02 -10.49 -12.55
C ALA A 291 0.77 -10.19 -13.84
N LEU A 292 2.07 -10.51 -13.86
CA LEU A 292 2.90 -10.39 -15.05
C LEU A 292 2.36 -11.24 -16.20
N SER A 293 2.09 -12.53 -15.95
CA SER A 293 1.50 -13.42 -16.95
C SER A 293 0.16 -12.90 -17.48
N HIS A 294 -0.75 -12.47 -16.59
CA HIS A 294 -2.04 -11.89 -16.97
C HIS A 294 -1.87 -10.66 -17.85
N VAL A 295 -1.09 -9.68 -17.40
CA VAL A 295 -0.90 -8.41 -18.11
C VAL A 295 -0.23 -8.62 -19.47
N THR A 296 0.76 -9.50 -19.57
CA THR A 296 1.39 -9.85 -20.86
C THR A 296 0.40 -10.50 -21.81
N ASN A 297 -0.49 -11.37 -21.31
CA ASN A 297 -1.50 -12.02 -22.15
C ASN A 297 -2.58 -11.02 -22.63
N VAL A 298 -3.05 -10.13 -21.76
CA VAL A 298 -4.00 -9.07 -22.13
C VAL A 298 -3.35 -8.10 -23.12
N ALA A 299 -2.11 -7.68 -22.89
CA ALA A 299 -1.40 -6.79 -23.80
C ALA A 299 -1.26 -7.38 -25.21
N ARG A 300 -0.99 -8.70 -25.31
CA ARG A 300 -0.95 -9.42 -26.58
C ARG A 300 -2.33 -9.42 -27.27
N ALA A 301 -3.38 -9.81 -26.55
CA ALA A 301 -4.73 -9.87 -27.08
C ALA A 301 -5.25 -8.50 -27.55
N LEU A 302 -4.97 -7.44 -26.79
CA LEU A 302 -5.29 -6.06 -27.18
C LEU A 302 -4.51 -5.63 -28.43
N GLY A 303 -3.25 -6.06 -28.57
CA GLY A 303 -2.47 -5.84 -29.79
C GLY A 303 -3.12 -6.43 -31.03
N GLU A 304 -3.56 -7.69 -30.94
CA GLU A 304 -4.26 -8.38 -32.02
C GLU A 304 -5.60 -7.71 -32.37
N GLN A 305 -6.33 -7.21 -31.37
CA GLN A 305 -7.64 -6.59 -31.55
C GLN A 305 -7.55 -5.16 -32.10
N LEU A 306 -6.62 -4.34 -31.59
CA LEU A 306 -6.58 -2.89 -31.84
C LEU A 306 -5.55 -2.49 -32.88
N GLN A 307 -4.51 -3.30 -33.09
CA GLN A 307 -3.39 -3.03 -33.99
C GLN A 307 -3.01 -4.28 -34.79
N PRO A 308 -3.95 -4.90 -35.55
CA PRO A 308 -3.65 -6.09 -36.32
C PRO A 308 -2.59 -5.77 -37.40
N PRO A 309 -1.68 -6.72 -37.69
CA PRO A 309 -0.71 -6.54 -38.76
C PRO A 309 -1.44 -6.29 -40.09
N PRO A 310 -0.90 -5.43 -40.99
CA PRO A 310 -1.53 -5.14 -42.27
C PRO A 310 -1.73 -6.41 -43.08
N SER A 311 -2.78 -6.47 -43.91
CA SER A 311 -3.17 -7.65 -44.69
C SER A 311 -2.06 -8.22 -45.57
N ASP A 312 -1.10 -7.38 -45.95
CA ASP A 312 0.00 -7.71 -46.85
C ASP A 312 1.26 -8.16 -46.08
N ALA A 313 1.22 -8.19 -44.75
CA ALA A 313 2.32 -8.68 -43.91
C ALA A 313 2.47 -10.21 -44.06
N PRO A 314 3.69 -10.75 -43.93
CA PRO A 314 3.90 -12.19 -43.95
C PRO A 314 3.05 -12.87 -42.86
N ALA A 315 2.54 -14.08 -43.12
CA ALA A 315 1.70 -14.84 -42.18
C ALA A 315 2.36 -15.13 -40.82
N THR A 316 3.68 -14.88 -40.69
CA THR A 316 4.46 -14.98 -39.45
C THR A 316 4.56 -13.65 -38.68
N ALA A 317 3.98 -12.56 -39.18
CA ALA A 317 3.99 -11.26 -38.51
C ALA A 317 3.02 -11.27 -37.32
N LEU A 318 3.54 -10.97 -36.14
CA LEU A 318 2.77 -10.85 -34.90
C LEU A 318 2.35 -9.39 -34.69
N ALA A 319 1.14 -9.18 -34.17
CA ALA A 319 0.70 -7.86 -33.72
C ALA A 319 1.60 -7.36 -32.58
N ALA A 320 1.88 -6.05 -32.56
CA ALA A 320 2.61 -5.46 -31.45
C ALA A 320 1.72 -5.45 -30.19
N PRO A 321 2.23 -5.87 -29.02
CA PRO A 321 1.43 -5.85 -27.79
C PRO A 321 1.09 -4.42 -27.37
N VAL A 322 -0.14 -4.22 -26.90
CA VAL A 322 -0.58 -2.96 -26.27
C VAL A 322 -0.31 -3.05 -24.77
N TRP A 323 0.86 -2.59 -24.36
CA TRP A 323 1.25 -2.55 -22.95
C TRP A 323 0.38 -1.58 -22.15
N PRO A 324 0.25 -1.78 -20.82
CA PRO A 324 -0.46 -0.82 -19.98
C PRO A 324 0.16 0.58 -20.12
N TYR A 325 -0.70 1.58 -20.24
CA TYR A 325 -0.33 2.99 -20.23
C TYR A 325 0.22 3.40 -18.86
N VAL A 326 -0.35 2.85 -17.79
CA VAL A 326 0.06 3.09 -16.41
C VAL A 326 -0.36 1.92 -15.52
N ILE A 327 0.47 1.61 -14.52
CA ILE A 327 0.16 0.68 -13.43
C ILE A 327 0.00 1.48 -12.14
N HIS A 328 -1.15 1.38 -11.49
CA HIS A 328 -1.48 2.14 -10.28
C HIS A 328 -1.65 1.21 -9.07
N GLY A 329 -0.72 1.28 -8.13
CA GLY A 329 -0.81 0.54 -6.85
C GLY A 329 -1.58 1.32 -5.78
N HIS A 330 -2.51 0.66 -5.09
CA HIS A 330 -3.28 1.22 -3.98
C HIS A 330 -2.97 0.51 -2.66
N TYR A 331 -2.36 1.24 -1.71
CA TYR A 331 -1.78 0.73 -0.45
C TYR A 331 -0.39 0.06 -0.61
N ALA A 332 0.22 -0.30 0.52
CA ALA A 332 1.61 -0.73 0.63
C ALA A 332 1.93 -2.05 -0.11
N ASP A 333 1.06 -3.06 0.04
CA ASP A 333 1.16 -4.37 -0.62
C ASP A 333 1.09 -4.22 -2.15
N ALA A 334 0.10 -3.48 -2.64
CA ALA A 334 -0.09 -3.21 -4.05
C ALA A 334 1.02 -2.32 -4.63
N ALA A 335 1.59 -1.40 -3.84
CA ALA A 335 2.70 -0.57 -4.28
C ALA A 335 3.96 -1.39 -4.58
N GLU A 336 4.26 -2.40 -3.77
CA GLU A 336 5.37 -3.31 -4.04
C GLU A 336 5.11 -4.18 -5.27
N VAL A 337 3.88 -4.67 -5.46
CA VAL A 337 3.52 -5.40 -6.68
C VAL A 337 3.64 -4.51 -7.90
N ALA A 338 3.07 -3.31 -7.86
CA ALA A 338 3.14 -2.33 -8.93
C ALA A 338 4.60 -1.96 -9.25
N ALA A 339 5.46 -1.77 -8.24
CA ALA A 339 6.88 -1.48 -8.44
C ALA A 339 7.61 -2.60 -9.19
N ASN A 340 7.35 -3.86 -8.84
CA ASN A 340 7.96 -5.01 -9.52
C ASN A 340 7.41 -5.22 -10.93
N LEU A 341 6.10 -5.06 -11.12
CA LEU A 341 5.44 -5.22 -12.42
C LEU A 341 5.84 -4.10 -13.39
N ALA A 342 5.79 -2.86 -12.94
CA ALA A 342 6.19 -1.68 -13.71
C ALA A 342 7.66 -1.76 -14.14
N SER A 343 8.55 -2.17 -13.24
CA SER A 343 9.97 -2.37 -13.56
C SER A 343 10.17 -3.47 -14.61
N ALA A 344 9.46 -4.61 -14.49
CA ALA A 344 9.59 -5.72 -15.43
C ALA A 344 9.04 -5.39 -16.84
N LEU A 345 8.00 -4.55 -16.91
CA LEU A 345 7.35 -4.16 -18.16
C LEU A 345 7.88 -2.85 -18.75
N ASN A 346 8.68 -2.09 -17.98
CA ASN A 346 9.09 -0.72 -18.30
C ASN A 346 7.90 0.20 -18.62
N VAL A 347 6.92 0.18 -17.71
CA VAL A 347 5.66 0.92 -17.77
C VAL A 347 5.62 1.92 -16.62
N PRO A 348 5.04 3.13 -16.80
CA PRO A 348 4.91 4.07 -15.70
C PRO A 348 4.15 3.53 -14.49
N MET A 349 4.63 3.91 -13.31
CA MET A 349 4.01 3.54 -12.04
C MET A 349 3.41 4.76 -11.34
N VAL A 350 2.16 4.62 -10.88
CA VAL A 350 1.50 5.54 -9.95
C VAL A 350 1.21 4.82 -8.64
N MET A 351 1.24 5.55 -7.52
CA MET A 351 0.89 5.02 -6.20
C MET A 351 -0.13 5.90 -5.48
N THR A 352 -1.06 5.30 -4.75
CA THR A 352 -1.87 5.97 -3.72
C THR A 352 -1.69 5.27 -2.39
N GLY A 353 -1.34 6.01 -1.35
CA GLY A 353 -1.06 5.43 -0.03
C GLY A 353 -2.30 4.90 0.70
N HIS A 354 -3.40 5.66 0.69
CA HIS A 354 -4.62 5.48 1.52
C HIS A 354 -4.39 5.53 3.03
N SER A 355 -3.38 4.82 3.53
CA SER A 355 -2.89 4.85 4.90
C SER A 355 -1.40 4.49 4.88
N LEU A 356 -0.59 5.23 5.65
CA LEU A 356 0.86 5.10 5.66
C LEU A 356 1.39 4.44 6.95
N GLY A 357 2.34 3.52 6.80
CA GLY A 357 2.98 2.78 7.88
C GLY A 357 3.69 3.68 8.90
N ARG A 358 4.45 4.69 8.46
CA ARG A 358 5.16 5.60 9.39
C ARG A 358 4.21 6.43 10.25
N ASN A 359 3.14 6.97 9.63
CA ASN A 359 2.10 7.70 10.36
C ASN A 359 1.38 6.79 11.36
N LYS A 360 1.08 5.53 10.96
CA LYS A 360 0.49 4.55 11.86
C LYS A 360 1.42 4.22 13.03
N LEU A 361 2.71 4.01 12.78
CA LEU A 361 3.72 3.75 13.81
C LEU A 361 3.80 4.89 14.82
N GLU A 362 3.92 6.13 14.35
CA GLU A 362 3.98 7.31 15.21
C GLU A 362 2.72 7.43 16.09
N GLN A 363 1.54 7.15 15.53
CA GLN A 363 0.28 7.16 16.28
C GLN A 363 0.21 6.05 17.33
N LEU A 364 0.63 4.83 16.99
CA LEU A 364 0.62 3.70 17.93
C LEU A 364 1.53 3.95 19.13
N LEU A 365 2.71 4.52 18.87
CA LEU A 365 3.69 4.84 19.91
C LEU A 365 3.23 6.00 20.79
N LYS A 366 2.64 7.07 20.21
CA LYS A 366 2.02 8.17 20.98
C LYS A 366 0.88 7.72 21.88
N LEU A 367 0.14 6.67 21.49
CA LEU A 367 -0.91 6.10 22.33
C LEU A 367 -0.36 5.33 23.53
N GLY A 368 0.92 4.91 23.49
CA GLY A 368 1.60 4.23 24.59
C GLY A 368 1.00 2.87 24.98
N ARG A 369 0.13 2.29 24.14
CA ARG A 369 -0.59 1.03 24.45
C ARG A 369 0.15 -0.23 24.02
N MET A 370 1.12 -0.11 23.12
CA MET A 370 1.90 -1.21 22.58
C MET A 370 3.35 -0.77 22.41
N HIS A 371 4.29 -1.68 22.66
CA HIS A 371 5.72 -1.42 22.49
C HIS A 371 6.23 -1.84 21.10
N GLY A 372 7.42 -1.38 20.71
CA GLY A 372 8.01 -1.62 19.37
C GLY A 372 7.96 -3.08 18.90
N PRO A 373 8.43 -4.06 19.69
CA PRO A 373 8.37 -5.48 19.30
C PRO A 373 6.94 -6.03 19.14
N GLU A 374 5.99 -5.58 19.95
CA GLU A 374 4.58 -5.99 19.84
C GLU A 374 3.92 -5.39 18.60
N ILE A 375 4.23 -4.12 18.30
CA ILE A 375 3.80 -3.45 17.08
C ILE A 375 4.38 -4.18 15.86
N GLN A 376 5.67 -4.53 15.88
CA GLN A 376 6.31 -5.27 14.81
C GLN A 376 5.70 -6.67 14.65
N GLY A 377 5.45 -7.38 15.74
CA GLY A 377 4.81 -8.70 15.71
C GLY A 377 3.40 -8.68 15.14
N THR A 378 2.61 -7.66 15.51
CA THR A 378 1.19 -7.54 15.12
C THR A 378 1.00 -6.97 13.72
N TYR A 379 1.71 -5.88 13.40
CA TYR A 379 1.47 -5.09 12.19
C TYR A 379 2.52 -5.28 11.10
N LYS A 380 3.60 -6.04 11.38
CA LYS A 380 4.77 -6.18 10.49
C LYS A 380 5.24 -4.82 9.96
N ILE A 381 5.29 -3.83 10.86
CA ILE A 381 5.33 -2.41 10.48
C ILE A 381 6.58 -2.04 9.68
N ALA A 382 7.74 -2.62 10.01
CA ALA A 382 8.98 -2.41 9.25
C ALA A 382 8.88 -2.95 7.82
N ARG A 383 8.21 -4.11 7.64
CA ARG A 383 8.00 -4.73 6.32
C ARG A 383 7.06 -3.90 5.45
N ARG A 384 5.99 -3.37 6.06
CA ARG A 384 5.06 -2.44 5.42
C ARG A 384 5.75 -1.14 4.99
N ILE A 385 6.53 -0.53 5.87
CA ILE A 385 7.24 0.73 5.57
C ILE A 385 8.21 0.52 4.40
N GLU A 386 8.94 -0.60 4.36
CA GLU A 386 9.83 -0.89 3.24
C GLU A 386 9.08 -1.12 1.91
N ALA A 387 7.88 -1.70 1.94
CA ALA A 387 7.03 -1.82 0.76
C ALA A 387 6.62 -0.43 0.21
N GLU A 388 6.24 0.49 1.10
CA GLU A 388 5.90 1.87 0.76
C GLU A 388 7.11 2.64 0.21
N GLU A 389 8.30 2.46 0.81
CA GLU A 389 9.56 3.04 0.29
C GLU A 389 9.95 2.47 -1.08
N THR A 390 9.78 1.15 -1.28
CA THR A 390 10.00 0.51 -2.59
C THR A 390 9.03 1.06 -3.64
N GLY A 391 7.79 1.36 -3.23
CA GLY A 391 6.81 2.08 -4.04
C GLY A 391 7.29 3.47 -4.43
N LEU A 392 7.78 4.27 -3.47
CA LEU A 392 8.33 5.61 -3.72
C LEU A 392 9.57 5.60 -4.61
N ASP A 393 10.40 4.56 -4.51
CA ASP A 393 11.60 4.44 -5.34
C ASP A 393 11.25 4.33 -6.83
N THR A 394 10.15 3.65 -7.15
CA THR A 394 9.74 3.33 -8.53
C THR A 394 8.70 4.32 -9.06
N ALA A 395 7.81 4.83 -8.21
CA ALA A 395 6.69 5.67 -8.61
C ALA A 395 7.15 6.91 -9.39
N GLU A 396 6.41 7.23 -10.45
CA GLU A 396 6.57 8.49 -11.17
C GLU A 396 5.75 9.60 -10.54
N MET A 397 4.57 9.21 -10.05
CA MET A 397 3.63 10.06 -9.37
C MET A 397 3.03 9.34 -8.17
N VAL A 398 2.81 10.09 -7.10
CA VAL A 398 2.03 9.67 -5.95
C VAL A 398 0.79 10.54 -5.88
N VAL A 399 -0.38 9.92 -5.91
CA VAL A 399 -1.67 10.58 -5.76
C VAL A 399 -2.03 10.67 -4.29
N THR A 400 -2.28 11.89 -3.81
CA THR A 400 -2.73 12.18 -2.46
C THR A 400 -4.08 12.87 -2.49
N SER A 401 -4.87 12.72 -1.42
CA SER A 401 -6.17 13.40 -1.33
C SER A 401 -6.03 14.87 -0.92
N THR A 402 -4.95 15.20 -0.20
CA THR A 402 -4.72 16.53 0.38
C THR A 402 -3.24 16.93 0.31
N LYS A 403 -2.97 18.22 0.48
CA LYS A 403 -1.62 18.76 0.64
C LYS A 403 -1.02 18.42 2.00
N GLN A 404 -1.86 18.32 3.03
CA GLN A 404 -1.42 17.88 4.37
C GLN A 404 -0.82 16.47 4.32
N GLU A 405 -1.45 15.56 3.56
CA GLU A 405 -0.94 14.20 3.38
C GLU A 405 0.50 14.20 2.83
N ILE A 406 0.80 15.09 1.87
CA ILE A 406 2.13 15.26 1.30
C ILE A 406 3.13 15.75 2.36
N GLU A 407 2.78 16.80 3.09
CA GLU A 407 3.72 17.52 3.96
C GLU A 407 3.93 16.80 5.31
N GLU A 408 2.88 16.24 5.89
CA GLU A 408 2.93 15.65 7.25
C GLU A 408 3.03 14.14 7.27
N GLN A 409 2.56 13.43 6.23
CA GLN A 409 2.60 11.96 6.22
C GLN A 409 3.69 11.44 5.28
N TRP A 410 3.68 11.83 4.01
CA TRP A 410 4.74 11.46 3.07
C TRP A 410 6.09 12.12 3.38
N GLY A 411 6.08 13.31 4.00
CA GLY A 411 7.28 13.95 4.53
C GLY A 411 8.02 13.13 5.59
N LEU A 412 7.39 12.10 6.17
CA LEU A 412 8.04 11.19 7.09
C LEU A 412 8.93 10.16 6.40
N TYR A 413 8.85 9.97 5.08
CA TYR A 413 9.55 8.89 4.34
C TYR A 413 10.92 9.31 3.84
N ASP A 414 11.85 8.35 3.72
CA ASP A 414 13.22 8.64 3.29
C ASP A 414 13.28 8.85 1.77
N GLY A 415 12.39 8.17 1.02
CA GLY A 415 12.24 8.30 -0.42
C GLY A 415 11.60 9.61 -0.89
N PHE A 416 11.28 10.55 0.01
CA PHE A 416 10.66 11.82 -0.38
C PHE A 416 11.10 12.99 0.51
N ASP A 417 11.56 14.06 -0.13
CA ASP A 417 11.72 15.38 0.49
C ASP A 417 11.15 16.47 -0.45
N LEU A 418 10.35 17.36 0.12
CA LEU A 418 9.63 18.38 -0.64
C LEU A 418 10.59 19.45 -1.21
N MET A 419 11.69 19.74 -0.54
CA MET A 419 12.66 20.74 -0.99
C MET A 419 13.49 20.21 -2.16
N VAL A 420 13.99 18.98 -2.04
CA VAL A 420 14.75 18.29 -3.08
C VAL A 420 13.88 18.05 -4.31
N GLU A 421 12.65 17.54 -4.15
CA GLU A 421 11.70 17.36 -5.27
C GLU A 421 11.47 18.66 -6.05
N ARG A 422 11.25 19.77 -5.34
CA ARG A 422 11.04 21.08 -5.98
C ARG A 422 12.26 21.51 -6.81
N LYS A 423 13.48 21.28 -6.30
CA LYS A 423 14.72 21.59 -7.03
C LYS A 423 14.88 20.72 -8.26
N LEU A 424 14.69 19.40 -8.13
CA LEU A 424 14.74 18.44 -9.25
C LEU A 424 13.74 18.83 -10.35
N ARG A 425 12.51 19.15 -9.97
CA ARG A 425 11.46 19.59 -10.91
C ARG A 425 11.83 20.88 -11.65
N VAL A 426 12.42 21.86 -10.98
CA VAL A 426 12.87 23.11 -11.63
C VAL A 426 14.00 22.81 -12.62
N ARG A 427 14.92 21.91 -12.29
CA ARG A 427 16.01 21.49 -13.17
C ARG A 427 15.51 20.74 -14.39
N GLN A 428 14.60 19.77 -14.21
CA GLN A 428 13.98 19.02 -15.31
C GLN A 428 13.26 19.97 -16.29
N ARG A 429 12.51 20.97 -15.79
CA ARG A 429 11.86 21.98 -16.65
C ARG A 429 12.83 22.88 -17.42
N ARG A 430 14.04 23.07 -16.89
CA ARG A 430 15.11 23.82 -17.56
C ARG A 430 15.91 22.94 -18.53
N GLY A 431 15.65 21.64 -18.57
CA GLY A 431 16.42 20.68 -19.37
C GLY A 431 17.85 20.48 -18.87
N VAL A 432 18.12 20.75 -17.59
CA VAL A 432 19.46 20.55 -16.99
C VAL A 432 19.51 19.25 -16.19
N SER A 433 20.72 18.66 -16.10
CA SER A 433 20.93 17.37 -15.44
C SER A 433 20.45 17.38 -13.99
N SER A 434 19.81 16.30 -13.55
CA SER A 434 19.45 16.09 -12.14
C SER A 434 20.50 15.26 -11.39
N LEU A 435 21.70 15.06 -11.97
CA LEU A 435 22.82 14.35 -11.36
C LEU A 435 22.46 12.93 -10.91
N GLY A 436 21.62 12.22 -11.70
CA GLY A 436 21.15 10.88 -11.35
C GLY A 436 20.19 10.82 -10.16
N ARG A 437 19.72 11.96 -9.64
CA ARG A 437 18.77 12.04 -8.53
C ARG A 437 17.33 12.08 -9.04
N TYR A 438 16.44 11.45 -8.29
CA TYR A 438 15.04 11.33 -8.60
C TYR A 438 14.17 11.31 -7.34
N MET A 439 13.02 11.97 -7.41
CA MET A 439 11.94 11.88 -6.42
C MET A 439 10.59 11.88 -7.14
N PRO A 440 9.60 11.12 -6.64
CA PRO A 440 8.28 11.05 -7.27
C PRO A 440 7.52 12.37 -7.20
N ARG A 441 6.68 12.63 -8.19
CA ARG A 441 5.80 13.79 -8.21
C ARG A 441 4.60 13.57 -7.28
N MET A 442 4.49 14.36 -6.22
CA MET A 442 3.29 14.36 -5.38
C MET A 442 2.17 15.20 -6.02
N ALA A 443 1.02 14.58 -6.31
CA ALA A 443 -0.14 15.20 -6.95
C ALA A 443 -1.38 15.10 -6.05
N VAL A 444 -1.96 16.26 -5.71
CA VAL A 444 -3.23 16.31 -4.97
C VAL A 444 -4.37 16.10 -5.97
N ILE A 445 -4.94 14.90 -5.98
CA ILE A 445 -6.09 14.53 -6.81
C ILE A 445 -7.16 14.01 -5.85
N PRO A 446 -8.11 14.86 -5.42
CA PRO A 446 -9.10 14.46 -4.43
C PRO A 446 -9.98 13.33 -4.96
N PRO A 447 -10.46 12.40 -4.11
CA PRO A 447 -11.40 11.36 -4.52
C PRO A 447 -12.63 11.97 -5.18
N GLY A 448 -13.18 11.25 -6.16
CA GLY A 448 -14.49 11.55 -6.71
C GLY A 448 -15.61 11.14 -5.76
N MET A 449 -16.73 11.85 -5.84
CA MET A 449 -18.02 11.41 -5.32
C MET A 449 -19.03 11.37 -6.46
N ASP A 450 -20.00 10.48 -6.32
CA ASP A 450 -21.20 10.53 -7.15
C ASP A 450 -22.11 11.67 -6.68
N PHE A 451 -22.60 12.47 -7.62
CA PHE A 451 -23.56 13.55 -7.37
C PHE A 451 -24.88 13.32 -8.11
N SER A 452 -25.10 12.15 -8.70
CA SER A 452 -26.34 11.78 -9.43
C SER A 452 -27.61 11.96 -8.58
N PHE A 453 -27.52 11.77 -7.27
CA PHE A 453 -28.62 11.95 -6.32
C PHE A 453 -28.92 13.42 -5.96
N VAL A 454 -28.05 14.35 -6.37
CA VAL A 454 -28.23 15.79 -6.14
C VAL A 454 -29.06 16.35 -7.29
N ASP A 455 -30.37 16.38 -7.09
CA ASP A 455 -31.30 16.90 -8.09
C ASP A 455 -31.05 18.41 -8.32
N THR A 456 -30.79 18.79 -9.58
CA THR A 456 -30.56 20.19 -9.95
C THR A 456 -31.84 21.02 -9.86
N GLN A 457 -33.03 20.40 -9.96
CA GLN A 457 -34.32 21.09 -9.82
C GLN A 457 -34.56 21.57 -8.38
N ASP A 458 -34.03 20.86 -7.37
CA ASP A 458 -34.04 21.28 -5.95
C ASP A 458 -33.24 22.59 -5.72
N THR A 459 -32.44 23.04 -6.69
CA THR A 459 -31.61 24.26 -6.58
C THR A 459 -32.24 25.52 -7.21
N ALA A 460 -33.27 25.34 -8.05
CA ALA A 460 -33.93 26.40 -8.84
C ALA A 460 -35.32 26.81 -8.31
N ASP A 461 -36.05 25.90 -7.65
CA ASP A 461 -37.40 26.18 -7.17
C ASP A 461 -37.42 26.98 -5.86
N GLY A 462 -38.27 28.01 -5.83
CA GLY A 462 -38.23 29.11 -4.88
C GLY A 462 -38.26 28.73 -3.40
N ASP A 463 -37.22 29.15 -2.67
CA ASP A 463 -36.92 29.07 -1.22
C ASP A 463 -38.09 29.27 -0.23
N GLY A 464 -39.29 29.69 -0.66
CA GLY A 464 -40.40 30.10 0.23
C GLY A 464 -41.61 29.16 0.30
N ALA A 465 -41.89 28.37 -0.74
CA ALA A 465 -43.16 27.62 -0.81
C ALA A 465 -43.22 26.43 0.16
N ASP A 466 -42.12 25.68 0.30
CA ASP A 466 -42.08 24.46 1.12
C ASP A 466 -42.02 24.73 2.63
N LEU A 467 -41.43 25.86 3.04
CA LEU A 467 -41.45 26.30 4.44
C LEU A 467 -42.84 26.78 4.87
N GLN A 468 -43.67 27.25 3.93
CA GLN A 468 -45.07 27.58 4.16
C GLN A 468 -45.94 26.32 4.32
N MET A 469 -45.55 25.19 3.69
CA MET A 469 -46.22 23.88 3.81
C MET A 469 -46.06 23.24 5.21
N LEU A 470 -45.07 23.68 6.01
CA LEU A 470 -44.93 23.31 7.43
C LEU A 470 -45.98 23.97 8.34
N ILE A 471 -46.69 24.98 7.85
CA ILE A 471 -47.66 25.79 8.61
C ILE A 471 -49.09 25.26 8.44
N ASP A 472 -49.42 24.66 7.28
CA ASP A 472 -50.79 24.29 6.93
C ASP A 472 -50.84 22.94 6.15
N PRO A 473 -50.92 21.78 6.85
CA PRO A 473 -50.83 20.46 6.23
C PRO A 473 -51.98 20.13 5.26
N VAL A 474 -53.02 20.97 5.22
CA VAL A 474 -54.22 20.80 4.37
C VAL A 474 -53.97 21.22 2.91
N LYS A 475 -52.89 21.96 2.61
CA LYS A 475 -52.55 22.44 1.25
C LYS A 475 -51.39 21.68 0.59
N ALA A 476 -50.83 20.66 1.23
CA ALA A 476 -49.64 19.96 0.76
C ALA A 476 -49.99 18.77 -0.16
N ASN A 477 -49.71 18.88 -1.46
CA ASN A 477 -49.82 17.76 -2.41
C ASN A 477 -48.61 16.80 -2.38
N LYS A 478 -47.62 17.02 -1.50
CA LYS A 478 -46.40 16.20 -1.32
C LYS A 478 -46.14 15.99 0.18
N ALA A 479 -45.90 14.74 0.58
CA ALA A 479 -45.54 14.40 1.95
C ALA A 479 -44.11 14.87 2.28
N LEU A 480 -43.93 15.51 3.43
CA LEU A 480 -42.60 15.92 3.92
C LEU A 480 -41.75 14.69 4.30
N PRO A 481 -40.42 14.72 4.11
CA PRO A 481 -39.54 13.64 4.57
C PRO A 481 -39.71 13.40 6.09
N PRO A 482 -39.88 12.15 6.56
CA PRO A 482 -40.11 11.86 7.98
C PRO A 482 -39.05 12.44 8.91
N ILE A 483 -37.79 12.43 8.50
CA ILE A 483 -36.67 12.96 9.29
C ILE A 483 -36.81 14.45 9.62
N TRP A 484 -37.52 15.24 8.80
CA TRP A 484 -37.73 16.65 9.10
C TRP A 484 -38.56 16.83 10.36
N SER A 485 -39.61 16.02 10.56
CA SER A 485 -40.42 16.08 11.77
C SER A 485 -39.63 15.72 13.04
N GLU A 486 -38.72 14.74 12.91
CA GLU A 486 -37.82 14.32 13.99
C GLU A 486 -36.83 15.41 14.42
N VAL A 487 -36.39 16.25 13.48
CA VAL A 487 -35.52 17.40 13.77
C VAL A 487 -36.34 18.58 14.31
N LEU A 488 -37.42 18.96 13.62
CA LEU A 488 -38.17 20.18 13.90
C LEU A 488 -38.90 20.14 15.25
N ARG A 489 -39.25 18.96 15.78
CA ARG A 489 -39.89 18.81 17.10
C ARG A 489 -39.06 19.36 18.27
N PHE A 490 -37.75 19.55 18.08
CA PHE A 490 -36.87 20.11 19.11
C PHE A 490 -36.93 21.64 19.19
N PHE A 491 -37.48 22.31 18.18
CA PHE A 491 -37.39 23.77 18.06
C PHE A 491 -38.67 24.48 18.46
N THR A 492 -38.54 25.53 19.28
CA THR A 492 -39.64 26.46 19.57
C THR A 492 -39.96 27.34 18.36
N ASN A 493 -38.93 27.75 17.61
CA ASN A 493 -39.09 28.47 16.35
C ASN A 493 -38.35 27.74 15.22
N PRO A 494 -39.03 26.88 14.45
CA PRO A 494 -38.41 26.10 13.38
C PRO A 494 -37.99 26.94 12.15
N HIS A 495 -38.40 28.21 12.03
CA HIS A 495 -38.09 29.07 10.88
C HIS A 495 -36.70 29.71 10.93
N LYS A 496 -36.01 29.64 12.07
CA LYS A 496 -34.65 30.16 12.17
C LYS A 496 -33.69 29.32 11.30
N PRO A 497 -32.69 29.95 10.68
CA PRO A 497 -31.57 29.24 10.05
C PRO A 497 -30.99 28.14 10.91
N MET A 498 -30.62 27.03 10.27
CA MET A 498 -30.03 25.88 10.94
C MET A 498 -28.51 25.90 10.86
N ILE A 499 -27.83 25.83 12.01
CA ILE A 499 -26.42 25.44 12.09
C ILE A 499 -26.41 23.92 12.16
N LEU A 500 -25.93 23.25 11.12
CA LEU A 500 -25.92 21.79 11.02
C LEU A 500 -24.52 21.25 11.29
N ALA A 501 -24.39 20.36 12.27
CA ALA A 501 -23.22 19.50 12.45
C ALA A 501 -23.62 18.03 12.32
N LEU A 502 -22.96 17.30 11.42
CA LEU A 502 -23.20 15.87 11.18
C LEU A 502 -21.89 15.11 11.36
N SER A 503 -21.84 14.21 12.35
CA SER A 503 -20.65 13.40 12.62
C SER A 503 -20.96 12.22 13.55
N ARG A 504 -19.98 11.32 13.73
CA ARG A 504 -20.03 10.32 14.82
C ARG A 504 -19.81 11.01 16.17
N PRO A 505 -20.38 10.49 17.28
CA PRO A 505 -20.15 11.03 18.62
C PRO A 505 -18.73 10.65 19.12
N ASP A 506 -17.70 11.24 18.53
CA ASP A 506 -16.29 11.00 18.86
C ASP A 506 -15.68 12.29 19.44
N PRO A 507 -14.86 12.22 20.51
CA PRO A 507 -14.18 13.39 21.07
C PRO A 507 -13.39 14.22 20.04
N LYS A 508 -12.80 13.58 19.01
CA LYS A 508 -12.05 14.24 17.94
C LYS A 508 -12.93 15.12 17.05
N LYS A 509 -14.22 14.81 16.95
CA LYS A 509 -15.19 15.63 16.20
C LYS A 509 -15.58 16.90 16.95
N ASN A 510 -15.19 17.04 18.22
CA ASN A 510 -15.16 18.31 18.96
C ASN A 510 -16.50 19.06 19.02
N VAL A 511 -17.60 18.31 19.02
CA VAL A 511 -18.96 18.87 19.05
C VAL A 511 -19.23 19.66 20.32
N THR A 512 -18.55 19.32 21.42
CA THR A 512 -18.64 20.04 22.70
C THR A 512 -18.19 21.50 22.60
N THR A 513 -17.15 21.79 21.83
CA THR A 513 -16.66 23.17 21.65
C THR A 513 -17.63 23.98 20.80
N LEU A 514 -18.28 23.37 19.81
CA LEU A 514 -19.36 23.99 19.04
C LEU A 514 -20.56 24.34 19.95
N LEU A 515 -21.00 23.43 20.81
CA LEU A 515 -22.07 23.71 21.77
C LEU A 515 -21.72 24.84 22.73
N LYS A 516 -20.47 24.88 23.22
CA LYS A 516 -19.96 25.96 24.05
C LYS A 516 -20.03 27.30 23.31
N ALA A 517 -19.53 27.36 22.08
CA ALA A 517 -19.57 28.54 21.23
C ALA A 517 -21.01 29.06 21.01
N TYR A 518 -21.95 28.15 20.70
CA TYR A 518 -23.36 28.48 20.54
C TYR A 518 -24.01 28.94 21.85
N GLY A 519 -23.75 28.23 22.96
CA GLY A 519 -24.36 28.50 24.26
C GLY A 519 -23.93 29.84 24.88
N GLU A 520 -22.66 30.22 24.70
CA GLU A 520 -22.09 31.48 25.19
C GLU A 520 -22.51 32.70 24.34
N SER A 521 -22.93 32.49 23.09
CA SER A 521 -23.31 33.56 22.16
C SER A 521 -24.81 33.77 22.08
N ARG A 522 -25.33 34.75 22.82
CA ARG A 522 -26.74 35.17 22.74
C ARG A 522 -27.15 35.56 21.32
N LYS A 523 -26.25 36.22 20.57
CA LYS A 523 -26.52 36.63 19.18
C LYS A 523 -26.74 35.44 18.25
N LEU A 524 -25.95 34.37 18.37
CA LEU A 524 -26.13 33.15 17.58
C LEU A 524 -27.47 32.48 17.90
N ARG A 525 -27.82 32.39 19.18
CA ARG A 525 -29.08 31.80 19.67
C ARG A 525 -30.32 32.56 19.17
N GLU A 526 -30.23 33.89 19.10
CA GLU A 526 -31.29 34.72 18.56
C GLU A 526 -31.46 34.52 17.05
N LEU A 527 -30.36 34.38 16.30
CA LEU A 527 -30.36 34.25 14.84
C LEU A 527 -30.68 32.84 14.32
N ALA A 528 -30.19 31.78 14.95
CA ALA A 528 -30.18 30.43 14.39
C ALA A 528 -30.47 29.33 15.42
N ASN A 529 -30.96 28.20 14.95
CA ASN A 529 -31.07 26.95 15.70
C ASN A 529 -29.84 26.06 15.45
N LEU A 530 -29.50 25.18 16.39
CA LEU A 530 -28.39 24.22 16.24
C LEU A 530 -28.92 22.80 16.07
N THR A 531 -28.51 22.08 15.03
CA THR A 531 -28.87 20.68 14.79
C THR A 531 -27.61 19.82 14.83
N LEU A 532 -27.63 18.80 15.68
CA LEU A 532 -26.53 17.86 15.91
C LEU A 532 -26.97 16.44 15.52
N ILE A 533 -26.51 15.94 14.38
CA ILE A 533 -26.70 14.55 13.97
C ILE A 533 -25.50 13.73 14.44
N LEU A 534 -25.67 12.96 15.52
CA LEU A 534 -24.59 12.32 16.29
C LEU A 534 -24.74 10.80 16.41
N GLY A 535 -24.71 10.11 15.27
CA GLY A 535 -24.92 8.65 15.21
C GLY A 535 -26.31 8.21 15.68
N ASN A 536 -26.53 6.90 15.70
CA ASN A 536 -27.77 6.30 16.20
C ASN A 536 -27.57 5.79 17.62
N ARG A 537 -28.61 5.91 18.47
CA ARG A 537 -28.58 5.43 19.86
C ARG A 537 -29.95 5.01 20.36
N ASP A 538 -29.99 3.92 21.11
CA ASP A 538 -31.16 3.50 21.90
C ASP A 538 -30.98 3.96 23.36
N ASP A 539 -29.92 3.49 24.02
CA ASP A 539 -29.44 3.91 25.33
C ASP A 539 -28.04 4.54 25.24
N ILE A 540 -27.74 5.54 26.09
CA ILE A 540 -26.43 6.20 26.17
C ILE A 540 -25.43 5.31 26.92
N ASP A 541 -25.89 4.55 27.91
CA ASP A 541 -25.03 3.72 28.76
C ASP A 541 -24.47 2.51 28.00
N ASP A 542 -25.18 2.04 26.97
CA ASP A 542 -24.79 0.90 26.13
C ASP A 542 -23.86 1.28 24.97
N MET A 543 -23.49 2.55 24.83
CA MET A 543 -22.69 3.02 23.70
C MET A 543 -21.21 2.63 23.82
N ALA A 544 -20.73 1.82 22.88
CA ALA A 544 -19.32 1.51 22.75
C ALA A 544 -18.48 2.73 22.32
N GLY A 545 -17.20 2.74 22.73
CA GLY A 545 -16.18 3.65 22.18
C GLY A 545 -16.45 5.15 22.40
N GLY A 546 -16.34 5.63 23.65
CA GLY A 546 -16.31 7.06 24.00
C GLY A 546 -17.57 7.89 23.68
N GLY A 547 -18.50 7.37 22.88
CA GLY A 547 -19.67 8.08 22.40
C GLY A 547 -20.67 8.42 23.50
N GLY A 548 -20.84 7.52 24.47
CA GLY A 548 -21.66 7.79 25.67
C GLY A 548 -21.12 8.98 26.46
N THR A 549 -19.79 9.11 26.60
CA THR A 549 -19.14 10.25 27.25
C THR A 549 -19.39 11.55 26.50
N VAL A 550 -19.27 11.54 25.17
CA VAL A 550 -19.51 12.72 24.32
C VAL A 550 -20.97 13.16 24.43
N LEU A 551 -21.93 12.25 24.29
CA LEU A 551 -23.35 12.58 24.40
C LEU A 551 -23.74 13.05 25.80
N THR A 552 -23.18 12.43 26.85
CA THR A 552 -23.37 12.91 28.23
C THR A 552 -22.85 14.33 28.39
N ALA A 553 -21.69 14.65 27.81
CA ALA A 553 -21.16 16.02 27.83
C ALA A 553 -22.06 16.99 27.04
N VAL A 554 -22.58 16.58 25.88
CA VAL A 554 -23.54 17.36 25.09
C VAL A 554 -24.79 17.69 25.92
N LEU A 555 -25.40 16.70 26.58
CA LEU A 555 -26.58 16.92 27.42
C LEU A 555 -26.31 17.86 28.60
N LYS A 556 -25.16 17.68 29.27
CA LYS A 556 -24.72 18.59 30.34
C LYS A 556 -24.55 20.03 29.86
N LEU A 557 -24.05 20.24 28.64
CA LEU A 557 -23.89 21.58 28.06
C LEU A 557 -25.23 22.19 27.66
N ILE A 558 -26.15 21.41 27.09
CA ILE A 558 -27.51 21.86 26.77
C ILE A 558 -28.22 22.37 28.03
N ASP A 559 -28.13 21.61 29.12
CA ASP A 559 -28.69 21.99 30.42
C ASP A 559 -28.00 23.23 31.00
N ARG A 560 -26.65 23.23 31.04
CA ARG A 560 -25.86 24.35 31.57
C ARG A 560 -26.16 25.70 30.93
N TYR A 561 -26.41 25.73 29.62
CA TYR A 561 -26.66 26.97 28.87
C TYR A 561 -28.15 27.24 28.61
N ASP A 562 -29.05 26.41 29.14
CA ASP A 562 -30.50 26.49 28.96
C ASP A 562 -30.90 26.56 27.47
N LEU A 563 -30.50 25.53 26.72
CA LEU A 563 -30.64 25.47 25.26
C LEU A 563 -31.87 24.68 24.78
N TYR A 564 -32.82 24.40 25.68
CA TYR A 564 -34.08 23.75 25.34
C TYR A 564 -34.85 24.58 24.30
N GLY A 565 -35.45 23.92 23.31
CA GLY A 565 -36.16 24.58 22.22
C GLY A 565 -35.26 25.19 21.13
N GLN A 566 -33.93 25.10 21.26
CA GLN A 566 -32.95 25.72 20.34
C GLN A 566 -31.96 24.73 19.73
N VAL A 567 -31.78 23.55 20.35
CA VAL A 567 -30.84 22.51 19.91
C VAL A 567 -31.57 21.20 19.60
N ALA A 568 -31.41 20.69 18.38
CA ALA A 568 -31.92 19.38 17.95
C ALA A 568 -30.82 18.33 17.97
N TYR A 569 -31.15 17.12 18.45
CA TYR A 569 -30.22 16.00 18.55
C TYR A 569 -30.98 14.65 18.43
N PRO A 570 -31.58 14.38 17.25
CA PRO A 570 -32.44 13.20 17.04
C PRO A 570 -31.72 11.90 17.40
N LYS A 571 -32.49 10.89 17.84
CA LYS A 571 -31.95 9.58 18.25
C LYS A 571 -31.56 8.69 17.08
N HIS A 572 -32.32 8.74 16.00
CA HIS A 572 -32.17 7.83 14.86
C HIS A 572 -32.24 8.58 13.54
N HIS A 573 -31.46 8.10 12.57
CA HIS A 573 -31.53 8.45 11.15
C HIS A 573 -31.07 7.25 10.31
N LYS A 574 -31.54 7.19 9.07
CA LYS A 574 -31.08 6.26 8.03
C LYS A 574 -30.10 6.97 7.09
N GLN A 575 -29.29 6.22 6.37
CA GLN A 575 -28.41 6.80 5.36
C GLN A 575 -29.19 7.58 4.28
N THR A 576 -30.37 7.09 3.90
CA THR A 576 -31.30 7.74 2.97
C THR A 576 -31.84 9.08 3.50
N ASP A 577 -31.80 9.31 4.81
CA ASP A 577 -32.29 10.56 5.42
C ASP A 577 -31.25 11.69 5.30
N VAL A 578 -29.97 11.37 5.17
CA VAL A 578 -28.86 12.35 5.18
C VAL A 578 -29.01 13.42 4.09
N PRO A 579 -29.30 13.08 2.82
CA PRO A 579 -29.70 14.06 1.79
C PRO A 579 -30.77 15.05 2.24
N HIS A 580 -31.83 14.55 2.89
CA HIS A 580 -32.94 15.38 3.34
C HIS A 580 -32.56 16.30 4.49
N ILE A 581 -31.60 15.92 5.33
CA ILE A 581 -31.08 16.77 6.40
C ILE A 581 -30.29 17.95 5.81
N TYR A 582 -29.40 17.69 4.83
CA TYR A 582 -28.69 18.77 4.14
C TYR A 582 -29.64 19.73 3.43
N ARG A 583 -30.66 19.20 2.73
CA ARG A 583 -31.73 20.00 2.10
C ARG A 583 -32.47 20.88 3.12
N LEU A 584 -32.83 20.35 4.29
CA LEU A 584 -33.51 21.13 5.32
C LEU A 584 -32.64 22.30 5.82
N ALA A 585 -31.36 22.04 6.07
CA ALA A 585 -30.43 23.09 6.46
C ALA A 585 -30.27 24.16 5.37
N ALA A 586 -30.21 23.76 4.10
CA ALA A 586 -30.11 24.70 2.98
C ALA A 586 -31.37 25.55 2.84
N LYS A 587 -32.56 24.95 2.93
CA LYS A 587 -33.86 25.64 2.84
C LYS A 587 -34.07 26.67 3.95
N THR A 588 -33.60 26.38 5.16
CA THR A 588 -33.64 27.35 6.27
C THR A 588 -32.61 28.48 6.15
N LYS A 589 -31.80 28.51 5.08
CA LYS A 589 -30.66 29.43 4.90
C LYS A 589 -29.61 29.26 5.99
N GLY A 590 -29.40 28.01 6.38
CA GLY A 590 -28.48 27.56 7.40
C GLY A 590 -27.02 27.47 6.93
N VAL A 591 -26.16 26.98 7.81
CA VAL A 591 -24.72 26.79 7.60
C VAL A 591 -24.33 25.41 8.09
N PHE A 592 -23.49 24.70 7.33
CA PHE A 592 -22.88 23.45 7.79
C PHE A 592 -21.59 23.74 8.56
N ILE A 593 -21.34 23.05 9.66
CA ILE A 593 -20.12 23.18 10.43
C ILE A 593 -19.44 21.83 10.71
N ASN A 594 -18.14 21.75 10.41
CA ASN A 594 -17.23 20.70 10.85
C ASN A 594 -16.20 21.27 11.85
N PRO A 595 -16.45 21.15 13.18
CA PRO A 595 -15.58 21.70 14.20
C PRO A 595 -14.44 20.76 14.65
N ALA A 596 -14.17 19.66 13.91
CA ALA A 596 -13.23 18.62 14.34
C ALA A 596 -11.84 19.16 14.68
N LEU A 597 -11.16 18.54 15.65
CA LEU A 597 -9.79 18.92 16.03
C LEU A 597 -8.82 18.76 14.85
N VAL A 598 -8.99 17.69 14.09
CA VAL A 598 -8.33 17.41 12.81
C VAL A 598 -9.34 16.65 11.94
N GLU A 599 -9.48 17.05 10.67
CA GLU A 599 -10.28 16.34 9.68
C GLU A 599 -9.37 15.92 8.51
N PRO A 600 -9.07 14.62 8.34
CA PRO A 600 -8.12 14.17 7.32
C PRO A 600 -8.52 14.50 5.88
N PHE A 601 -9.83 14.45 5.57
CA PHE A 601 -10.36 14.86 4.26
C PHE A 601 -11.62 15.69 4.43
N GLY A 602 -12.74 15.06 4.81
CA GLY A 602 -14.01 15.73 5.11
C GLY A 602 -15.08 15.56 4.04
N LEU A 603 -15.48 14.32 3.73
CA LEU A 603 -16.56 14.03 2.76
C LEU A 603 -17.86 14.78 3.08
N THR A 604 -18.22 14.88 4.37
CA THR A 604 -19.44 15.61 4.81
C THR A 604 -19.43 17.08 4.42
N ILE A 605 -18.25 17.69 4.25
CA ILE A 605 -18.12 19.08 3.78
C ILE A 605 -18.48 19.18 2.31
N ILE A 606 -18.02 18.22 1.50
CA ILE A 606 -18.30 18.17 0.06
C ILE A 606 -19.79 17.84 -0.14
N GLU A 607 -20.34 16.89 0.61
CA GLU A 607 -21.78 16.59 0.61
C GLU A 607 -22.61 17.84 0.93
N ALA A 608 -22.31 18.53 2.03
CA ALA A 608 -23.02 19.75 2.40
C ALA A 608 -22.94 20.82 1.30
N ALA A 609 -21.76 21.01 0.71
CA ALA A 609 -21.55 21.96 -0.38
C ALA A 609 -22.35 21.58 -1.64
N ALA A 610 -22.54 20.30 -1.93
CA ALA A 610 -23.35 19.80 -3.05
C ALA A 610 -24.83 20.20 -2.91
N TYR A 611 -25.34 20.32 -1.68
CA TYR A 611 -26.68 20.85 -1.39
C TYR A 611 -26.72 22.38 -1.25
N GLY A 612 -25.61 23.07 -1.58
CA GLY A 612 -25.53 24.52 -1.58
C GLY A 612 -25.39 25.16 -0.19
N LEU A 613 -24.98 24.40 0.82
CA LEU A 613 -24.71 24.95 2.15
C LEU A 613 -23.36 25.69 2.18
N PRO A 614 -23.32 26.92 2.71
CA PRO A 614 -22.08 27.52 3.17
C PRO A 614 -21.47 26.71 4.32
N VAL A 615 -20.14 26.64 4.37
CA VAL A 615 -19.41 25.77 5.30
C VAL A 615 -18.55 26.58 6.26
N VAL A 616 -18.54 26.19 7.54
CA VAL A 616 -17.48 26.51 8.49
C VAL A 616 -16.72 25.24 8.80
N ALA A 617 -15.41 25.21 8.62
CA ALA A 617 -14.63 24.00 8.86
C ALA A 617 -13.33 24.27 9.61
N THR A 618 -12.81 23.25 10.28
CA THR A 618 -11.50 23.31 10.92
C THR A 618 -10.39 23.66 9.93
N LYS A 619 -9.42 24.49 10.36
CA LYS A 619 -8.19 24.79 9.61
C LYS A 619 -7.17 23.64 9.63
N ASN A 620 -7.46 22.56 10.36
CA ASN A 620 -6.56 21.43 10.55
C ASN A 620 -6.98 20.26 9.65
N GLY A 621 -6.39 20.23 8.46
CA GLY A 621 -6.39 19.09 7.55
C GLY A 621 -7.07 19.31 6.21
N GLY A 622 -7.70 18.28 5.66
CA GLY A 622 -8.33 18.28 4.34
C GLY A 622 -9.35 19.39 4.05
N PRO A 623 -10.09 19.94 5.03
CA PRO A 623 -10.98 21.06 4.77
C PRO A 623 -10.28 22.29 4.16
N VAL A 624 -8.98 22.49 4.42
CA VAL A 624 -8.23 23.63 3.85
C VAL A 624 -8.21 23.56 2.33
N ASP A 625 -7.95 22.38 1.77
CA ASP A 625 -7.92 22.16 0.32
C ASP A 625 -9.34 22.21 -0.26
N ILE A 626 -10.33 21.65 0.44
CA ILE A 626 -11.74 21.67 0.00
C ILE A 626 -12.27 23.11 -0.11
N LEU A 627 -12.13 23.91 0.96
CA LEU A 627 -12.63 25.28 0.97
C LEU A 627 -11.86 26.17 -0.03
N LYS A 628 -10.57 25.89 -0.27
CA LYS A 628 -9.79 26.55 -1.32
C LYS A 628 -10.29 26.23 -2.72
N ALA A 629 -10.74 24.99 -2.96
CA ALA A 629 -11.26 24.58 -4.26
C ALA A 629 -12.69 25.06 -4.51
N LEU A 630 -13.54 25.06 -3.47
CA LEU A 630 -14.96 25.39 -3.56
C LEU A 630 -15.27 26.88 -3.37
N HIS A 631 -14.48 27.61 -2.57
CA HIS A 631 -14.73 29.00 -2.19
C HIS A 631 -16.13 29.24 -1.57
N ASN A 632 -16.60 28.30 -0.76
CA ASN A 632 -17.97 28.27 -0.21
C ASN A 632 -18.04 28.39 1.32
N GLY A 633 -16.99 28.88 1.99
CA GLY A 633 -16.94 28.82 3.44
C GLY A 633 -15.75 29.49 4.11
N LEU A 634 -15.65 29.30 5.44
CA LEU A 634 -14.61 29.87 6.31
C LEU A 634 -13.89 28.77 7.10
N LEU A 635 -12.57 28.95 7.27
CA LEU A 635 -11.73 28.09 8.12
C LEU A 635 -11.60 28.67 9.52
N VAL A 636 -11.68 27.83 10.55
CA VAL A 636 -11.60 28.23 11.96
C VAL A 636 -10.60 27.40 12.75
N ASP A 637 -10.07 27.98 13.83
CA ASP A 637 -9.32 27.22 14.83
C ASP A 637 -10.30 26.38 15.67
N PRO A 638 -10.20 25.04 15.65
CA PRO A 638 -11.15 24.20 16.37
C PRO A 638 -11.04 24.31 17.90
N HIS A 639 -9.95 24.88 18.43
CA HIS A 639 -9.78 25.11 19.87
C HIS A 639 -10.36 26.44 20.35
N SER A 640 -10.77 27.33 19.43
CA SER A 640 -11.30 28.65 19.75
C SER A 640 -12.81 28.72 19.53
N ALA A 641 -13.57 28.66 20.63
CA ALA A 641 -15.02 28.88 20.60
C ALA A 641 -15.40 30.27 20.06
N GLU A 642 -14.55 31.28 20.27
CA GLU A 642 -14.73 32.63 19.73
C GLU A 642 -14.59 32.65 18.20
N ALA A 643 -13.57 31.96 17.65
CA ALA A 643 -13.39 31.86 16.20
C ALA A 643 -14.57 31.15 15.52
N ILE A 644 -15.04 30.05 16.11
CA ILE A 644 -16.25 29.33 15.65
C ILE A 644 -17.46 30.28 15.66
N THR A 645 -17.65 31.01 16.77
CA THR A 645 -18.77 31.96 16.93
C THR A 645 -18.73 33.06 15.87
N GLY A 646 -17.56 33.67 15.64
CA GLY A 646 -17.37 34.74 14.68
C GLY A 646 -17.65 34.30 13.24
N ALA A 647 -17.16 33.13 12.84
CA ALA A 647 -17.39 32.60 11.50
C ALA A 647 -18.87 32.27 11.24
N LEU A 648 -19.54 31.63 12.21
CA LEU A 648 -20.98 31.33 12.10
C LEU A 648 -21.81 32.61 12.02
N LEU A 649 -21.51 33.61 12.86
CA LEU A 649 -22.20 34.90 12.82
C LEU A 649 -22.01 35.62 11.48
N SER A 650 -20.79 35.58 10.91
CA SER A 650 -20.50 36.19 9.60
C SER A 650 -21.41 35.63 8.52
N LEU A 651 -21.46 34.30 8.38
CA LEU A 651 -22.24 33.64 7.32
C LEU A 651 -23.75 33.71 7.54
N LEU A 652 -24.22 33.74 8.79
CA LEU A 652 -25.66 33.80 9.11
C LEU A 652 -26.23 35.22 9.07
N ALA A 653 -25.43 36.23 9.42
CA ALA A 653 -25.89 37.63 9.45
C ALA A 653 -25.80 38.30 8.08
N ASP A 654 -24.81 37.95 7.25
CA ASP A 654 -24.61 38.52 5.91
C ASP A 654 -25.25 37.64 4.82
N LYS A 655 -26.43 38.07 4.36
CA LYS A 655 -27.16 37.40 3.27
C LYS A 655 -26.38 37.39 1.95
N GLY A 656 -25.57 38.42 1.68
CA GLY A 656 -24.78 38.51 0.46
C GLY A 656 -23.68 37.44 0.46
N GLN A 657 -22.94 37.36 1.55
CA GLN A 657 -21.89 36.35 1.75
C GLN A 657 -22.44 34.92 1.70
N TRP A 658 -23.63 34.70 2.29
CA TRP A 658 -24.30 33.40 2.25
C TRP A 658 -24.65 32.97 0.81
N LEU A 659 -25.27 33.87 0.03
CA LEU A 659 -25.66 33.61 -1.35
C LEU A 659 -24.45 33.37 -2.26
N GLU A 660 -23.38 34.13 -2.06
CA GLU A 660 -22.11 33.94 -2.78
C GLU A 660 -21.50 32.58 -2.46
N SER A 661 -21.45 32.21 -1.17
CA SER A 661 -20.93 30.91 -0.73
C SER A 661 -21.73 29.74 -1.31
N ARG A 662 -23.07 29.83 -1.30
CA ARG A 662 -23.95 28.85 -1.95
C ARG A 662 -23.64 28.72 -3.44
N ARG A 663 -23.58 29.84 -4.16
CA ARG A 663 -23.31 29.85 -5.61
C ARG A 663 -21.95 29.24 -5.94
N ASN A 664 -20.92 29.59 -5.17
CA ASN A 664 -19.58 29.05 -5.35
C ASN A 664 -19.52 27.55 -5.09
N GLY A 665 -20.15 27.08 -4.00
CA GLY A 665 -20.25 25.65 -3.68
C GLY A 665 -20.86 24.85 -4.81
N LEU A 666 -22.06 25.23 -5.25
CA LEU A 666 -22.78 24.55 -6.34
C LEU A 666 -22.01 24.61 -7.67
N ARG A 667 -21.39 25.75 -8.00
CA ARG A 667 -20.62 25.90 -9.25
C ARG A 667 -19.37 25.00 -9.26
N ASN A 668 -18.68 24.90 -8.13
CA ASN A 668 -17.36 24.26 -8.06
C ASN A 668 -17.41 22.80 -7.60
N ILE A 669 -18.58 22.28 -7.19
CA ILE A 669 -18.71 20.93 -6.63
C ILE A 669 -18.24 19.82 -7.59
N HIS A 670 -18.42 20.03 -8.90
CA HIS A 670 -17.97 19.11 -9.95
C HIS A 670 -16.46 18.79 -9.87
N ARG A 671 -15.65 19.63 -9.21
CA ARG A 671 -14.21 19.38 -8.98
C ARG A 671 -13.94 18.18 -8.07
N PHE A 672 -14.93 17.73 -7.31
CA PHE A 672 -14.86 16.54 -6.46
C PHE A 672 -15.66 15.38 -7.04
N SER A 673 -15.90 15.38 -8.36
CA SER A 673 -16.57 14.28 -9.07
C SER A 673 -15.56 13.30 -9.66
N TRP A 674 -15.99 12.05 -9.85
CA TRP A 674 -15.18 11.02 -10.51
C TRP A 674 -14.72 11.40 -11.94
N PRO A 675 -15.56 12.00 -12.81
CA PRO A 675 -15.09 12.48 -14.12
C PRO A 675 -13.96 13.52 -14.03
N HIS A 676 -14.05 14.47 -13.08
CA HIS A 676 -12.99 15.44 -12.89
C HIS A 676 -11.71 14.80 -12.33
N HIS A 677 -11.86 13.85 -11.40
CA HIS A 677 -10.75 13.05 -10.89
C HIS A 677 -9.99 12.36 -12.03
N CYS A 678 -10.69 11.63 -12.90
CA CYS A 678 -10.08 10.92 -14.03
C CYS A 678 -9.38 11.86 -15.01
N ARG A 679 -10.00 13.00 -15.36
CA ARG A 679 -9.35 14.00 -16.23
C ARG A 679 -8.08 14.55 -15.62
N LEU A 680 -8.10 14.89 -14.33
CA LEU A 680 -6.92 15.38 -13.62
C LEU A 680 -5.84 14.28 -13.55
N TYR A 681 -6.23 13.05 -13.18
CA TYR A 681 -5.35 11.88 -13.14
C TYR A 681 -4.65 11.65 -14.48
N LEU A 682 -5.38 11.52 -15.58
CA LEU A 682 -4.81 11.26 -16.90
C LEU A 682 -3.95 12.44 -17.41
N SER A 683 -4.34 13.69 -17.11
CA SER A 683 -3.53 14.87 -17.44
C SER A 683 -2.19 14.85 -16.71
N HIS A 684 -2.20 14.45 -15.43
CA HIS A 684 -0.99 14.32 -14.63
C HIS A 684 -0.11 13.15 -15.08
N VAL A 685 -0.70 12.00 -15.42
CA VAL A 685 0.04 10.87 -15.99
C VAL A 685 0.70 11.32 -17.30
N ALA A 686 -0.05 11.91 -18.24
CA ALA A 686 0.50 12.38 -19.51
C ALA A 686 1.60 13.45 -19.34
N ALA A 687 1.51 14.30 -18.32
CA ALA A 687 2.48 15.38 -18.09
C ALA A 687 3.77 14.93 -17.38
N TYR A 688 3.71 13.89 -16.54
CA TYR A 688 4.79 13.54 -15.61
C TYR A 688 5.31 12.13 -15.73
N CYS A 689 4.52 11.22 -16.28
CA CYS A 689 4.90 9.83 -16.52
C CYS A 689 5.48 9.68 -17.94
N ASP A 690 6.56 10.42 -18.20
CA ASP A 690 7.33 10.31 -19.45
C ASP A 690 8.40 9.24 -19.27
N HIS A 691 7.95 8.00 -19.20
CA HIS A 691 8.84 6.85 -19.24
C HIS A 691 9.40 6.77 -20.67
N PRO A 692 10.73 6.88 -20.90
CA PRO A 692 11.28 6.61 -22.22
C PRO A 692 10.80 5.21 -22.62
N SER A 693 10.62 4.94 -23.92
CA SER A 693 9.85 3.77 -24.37
C SER A 693 10.67 2.49 -24.64
N PRO A 694 11.34 1.79 -23.69
CA PRO A 694 11.86 0.45 -23.96
C PRO A 694 10.79 -0.64 -24.12
N HIS A 695 9.52 -0.40 -23.78
CA HIS A 695 8.46 -1.40 -23.96
C HIS A 695 8.24 -1.78 -25.44
N GLN A 696 8.62 -0.90 -26.39
CA GLN A 696 8.61 -1.21 -27.83
C GLN A 696 9.57 -2.37 -28.19
N ARG A 697 10.54 -2.69 -27.33
CA ARG A 697 11.51 -3.78 -27.54
C ARG A 697 11.17 -5.06 -26.77
N LEU A 698 10.18 -5.03 -25.87
CA LEU A 698 9.68 -6.25 -25.24
C LEU A 698 8.89 -7.04 -26.27
N ARG A 699 9.54 -8.04 -26.86
CA ARG A 699 8.90 -8.95 -27.82
C ARG A 699 8.27 -10.07 -27.04
N VAL A 700 7.03 -10.36 -27.37
CA VAL A 700 6.32 -11.52 -26.84
C VAL A 700 6.25 -12.53 -27.99
N PRO A 701 6.99 -13.65 -27.94
CA PRO A 701 6.94 -14.66 -28.99
C PRO A 701 5.52 -15.18 -29.19
N GLY A 702 5.17 -15.53 -30.43
CA GLY A 702 3.93 -16.24 -30.74
C GLY A 702 3.94 -17.62 -30.08
N VAL A 703 2.76 -18.10 -29.66
CA VAL A 703 2.62 -19.46 -29.13
C VAL A 703 3.09 -20.45 -30.20
N PRO A 704 4.03 -21.37 -29.92
CA PRO A 704 4.50 -22.30 -30.94
C PRO A 704 3.33 -23.15 -31.43
N ALA A 705 3.01 -23.05 -32.73
CA ALA A 705 2.01 -23.88 -33.36
C ALA A 705 2.40 -25.36 -33.21
N ALA A 706 1.49 -26.18 -32.67
CA ALA A 706 1.60 -27.62 -32.78
C ALA A 706 1.72 -27.98 -34.28
N SER A 707 2.66 -28.84 -34.62
CA SER A 707 2.96 -29.23 -36.01
C SER A 707 1.68 -29.66 -36.74
N PRO A 708 1.48 -29.27 -38.01
CA PRO A 708 0.24 -29.55 -38.71
C PRO A 708 0.16 -31.05 -39.05
N SER A 709 -0.66 -31.80 -38.30
CA SER A 709 -1.25 -33.02 -38.84
C SER A 709 -2.45 -32.63 -39.69
N MET A 710 -2.38 -33.03 -40.96
CA MET A 710 -3.34 -32.83 -42.04
C MET A 710 -4.83 -32.82 -41.63
N GLY A 711 -5.54 -31.76 -42.05
CA GLY A 711 -6.95 -31.83 -42.47
C GLY A 711 -7.96 -31.08 -41.61
N GLY A 712 -8.65 -30.11 -42.23
CA GLY A 712 -9.90 -29.52 -41.75
C GLY A 712 -9.72 -28.15 -41.11
N GLY A 713 -10.14 -27.10 -41.81
CA GLY A 713 -10.11 -25.74 -41.29
C GLY A 713 -11.14 -25.54 -40.19
N ASP A 714 -10.74 -24.86 -39.13
CA ASP A 714 -11.65 -24.19 -38.20
C ASP A 714 -11.03 -22.86 -37.77
N SER A 715 -11.89 -21.85 -37.80
CA SER A 715 -11.62 -20.43 -37.58
C SER A 715 -11.28 -20.14 -36.11
N LEU A 716 -10.25 -19.31 -35.88
CA LEU A 716 -9.70 -18.91 -34.58
C LEU A 716 -10.59 -17.97 -33.74
N SER A 717 -11.92 -18.13 -33.80
CA SER A 717 -12.88 -17.36 -32.98
C SER A 717 -13.22 -18.01 -31.62
N ASP A 718 -12.64 -19.16 -31.28
CA ASP A 718 -13.02 -19.92 -30.07
C ASP A 718 -12.06 -19.79 -28.86
N SER A 719 -10.89 -19.16 -29.00
CA SER A 719 -9.94 -19.05 -27.87
C SER A 719 -10.25 -17.90 -26.90
N LEU A 720 -11.15 -16.97 -27.25
CA LEU A 720 -11.64 -15.91 -26.34
C LEU A 720 -12.92 -16.29 -25.60
N ARG A 721 -13.51 -17.46 -25.90
CA ARG A 721 -14.68 -18.02 -25.18
C ARG A 721 -14.31 -18.97 -24.03
N GLY A 722 -13.03 -19.24 -23.82
CA GLY A 722 -12.54 -20.11 -22.74
C GLY A 722 -12.62 -19.53 -21.32
N LEU A 723 -13.04 -18.27 -21.15
CA LEU A 723 -13.16 -17.60 -19.85
C LEU A 723 -14.53 -16.94 -19.58
N SER A 724 -15.58 -17.23 -20.38
CA SER A 724 -16.97 -16.87 -20.03
C SER A 724 -17.95 -18.01 -20.32
N LEU A 725 -18.62 -18.46 -19.26
CA LEU A 725 -19.49 -19.63 -19.12
C LEU A 725 -20.78 -19.63 -19.96
N GLN A 726 -21.23 -20.83 -20.36
CA GLN A 726 -22.65 -21.21 -20.32
C GLN A 726 -22.79 -22.64 -19.76
N ILE A 727 -23.25 -22.74 -18.51
CA ILE A 727 -23.90 -23.95 -18.00
C ILE A 727 -25.39 -23.60 -17.91
N SER A 728 -26.16 -24.08 -18.90
CA SER A 728 -27.61 -24.18 -18.76
C SER A 728 -27.92 -25.51 -18.09
N VAL A 729 -28.65 -25.43 -16.98
CA VAL A 729 -29.29 -26.57 -16.34
C VAL A 729 -30.43 -27.03 -17.24
N ASP A 730 -30.36 -28.27 -17.72
CA ASP A 730 -31.56 -29.07 -17.98
C ASP A 730 -31.32 -30.47 -17.43
N ALA A 731 -32.14 -30.82 -16.45
CA ALA A 731 -32.15 -32.12 -15.81
C ALA A 731 -32.71 -33.18 -16.76
N SER A 732 -31.98 -34.26 -17.01
CA SER A 732 -32.47 -35.64 -16.84
C SER A 732 -31.45 -36.71 -17.26
N SER A 733 -31.44 -37.80 -16.50
CA SER A 733 -30.87 -39.14 -16.74
C SER A 733 -29.34 -39.36 -16.58
N ASP A 734 -29.01 -39.97 -15.44
CA ASP A 734 -28.08 -41.08 -15.18
C ASP A 734 -26.89 -41.31 -16.13
N LEU A 735 -25.67 -41.38 -15.56
CA LEU A 735 -24.73 -42.53 -15.68
C LEU A 735 -23.44 -42.29 -14.85
N ASN A 736 -22.92 -43.38 -14.28
CA ASN A 736 -21.95 -43.41 -13.17
C ASN A 736 -20.51 -42.99 -13.50
N ALA A 737 -19.89 -42.36 -12.49
CA ALA A 737 -18.45 -42.19 -12.31
C ALA A 737 -17.76 -43.53 -12.00
N GLY A 738 -16.52 -43.74 -12.51
CA GLY A 738 -15.70 -44.86 -12.06
C GLY A 738 -14.41 -45.12 -12.85
N ASP A 739 -14.48 -45.43 -14.14
CA ASP A 739 -13.43 -46.28 -14.75
C ASP A 739 -12.64 -45.70 -15.94
N SER A 740 -12.78 -44.42 -16.30
CA SER A 740 -12.16 -43.89 -17.53
C SER A 740 -10.80 -43.20 -17.37
N ALA A 741 -10.32 -42.90 -16.15
CA ALA A 741 -9.03 -42.23 -15.95
C ALA A 741 -7.84 -43.21 -15.93
N ALA A 742 -8.03 -44.43 -15.42
CA ALA A 742 -6.96 -45.43 -15.29
C ALA A 742 -6.60 -46.08 -16.64
N LEU A 743 -7.59 -46.30 -17.52
CA LEU A 743 -7.37 -46.92 -18.84
C LEU A 743 -6.70 -45.98 -19.85
N ILE A 744 -6.88 -44.67 -19.71
CA ILE A 744 -6.22 -43.66 -20.57
C ILE A 744 -4.74 -43.51 -20.18
N MET A 745 -4.40 -43.64 -18.90
CA MET A 745 -3.02 -43.56 -18.40
C MET A 745 -2.18 -44.81 -18.70
N ASP A 746 -2.79 -46.00 -18.80
CA ASP A 746 -2.08 -47.22 -19.21
C ASP A 746 -1.80 -47.26 -20.71
N ALA A 747 -2.66 -46.63 -21.53
CA ALA A 747 -2.47 -46.51 -22.98
C ALA A 747 -1.30 -45.57 -23.37
N LEU A 748 -0.96 -44.58 -22.52
CA LEU A 748 0.16 -43.66 -22.76
C LEU A 748 1.54 -44.24 -22.37
N ARG A 749 1.59 -45.31 -21.56
CA ARG A 749 2.85 -45.92 -21.08
C ARG A 749 3.46 -46.95 -22.04
N ARG A 750 2.75 -47.38 -23.09
CA ARG A 750 3.25 -48.38 -24.05
C ARG A 750 3.47 -47.79 -25.43
N ARG A 751 4.62 -47.15 -25.65
CA ARG A 751 5.23 -47.04 -26.99
C ARG A 751 6.70 -47.47 -26.93
N PRO A 752 7.15 -48.41 -27.78
CA PRO A 752 8.52 -48.90 -27.74
C PRO A 752 9.49 -47.88 -28.35
N ALA A 753 10.63 -47.72 -27.68
CA ALA A 753 11.81 -47.06 -28.23
C ALA A 753 12.46 -47.97 -29.27
N ALA A 754 12.27 -47.67 -30.55
CA ALA A 754 13.01 -48.29 -31.64
C ALA A 754 13.15 -47.30 -32.81
N ASP A 755 14.15 -46.42 -32.72
CA ASP A 755 15.06 -46.14 -33.84
C ASP A 755 16.24 -45.29 -33.33
N ARG A 756 17.33 -45.95 -32.95
CA ARG A 756 18.63 -45.30 -32.76
C ARG A 756 19.39 -45.43 -34.08
N ARG A 757 19.52 -44.32 -34.80
CA ARG A 757 20.61 -44.16 -35.77
C ARG A 757 21.71 -43.31 -35.13
N GLU A 758 22.86 -43.94 -34.92
CA GLU A 758 24.12 -43.30 -34.63
C GLU A 758 24.61 -42.47 -35.82
N GLY A 759 25.16 -41.28 -35.57
CA GLY A 759 26.04 -40.61 -36.52
C GLY A 759 25.85 -39.10 -36.68
N SER A 760 26.88 -38.36 -36.26
CA SER A 760 27.26 -36.98 -36.63
C SER A 760 26.71 -35.79 -35.82
N GLY A 761 27.65 -35.14 -35.10
CA GLY A 761 27.72 -33.70 -34.78
C GLY A 761 26.52 -33.03 -34.10
N ARG A 762 26.54 -32.94 -32.76
CA ARG A 762 25.74 -31.97 -32.00
C ARG A 762 26.20 -30.55 -32.34
N ALA A 763 25.59 -29.94 -33.36
CA ALA A 763 25.40 -28.49 -33.42
C ALA A 763 24.05 -28.20 -32.76
N LEU A 764 24.07 -27.98 -31.43
CA LEU A 764 22.88 -27.58 -30.65
C LEU A 764 22.54 -26.12 -31.00
N GLY A 765 21.75 -25.90 -32.06
CA GLY A 765 21.25 -24.58 -32.41
C GLY A 765 20.22 -24.08 -31.39
N PHE A 766 20.56 -22.99 -30.69
CA PHE A 766 19.67 -22.22 -29.83
C PHE A 766 18.52 -21.59 -30.65
N ALA A 767 17.29 -21.67 -30.14
CA ALA A 767 16.16 -20.88 -30.61
C ALA A 767 15.22 -20.63 -29.41
N PRO A 768 14.95 -19.37 -29.01
CA PRO A 768 14.10 -19.05 -27.86
C PRO A 768 12.74 -19.77 -27.91
N GLY A 769 12.15 -19.89 -29.10
CA GLY A 769 10.86 -20.56 -29.31
C GLY A 769 10.88 -22.11 -29.25
N ARG A 770 12.05 -22.76 -29.06
CA ARG A 770 12.15 -24.22 -28.87
C ARG A 770 12.12 -24.65 -27.41
N ARG A 771 12.52 -23.78 -26.48
CA ARG A 771 12.57 -24.10 -25.05
C ARG A 771 11.16 -24.03 -24.47
N GLN A 772 10.81 -24.99 -23.62
CA GLN A 772 9.50 -25.07 -22.97
C GLN A 772 9.58 -24.86 -21.45
N SER A 773 10.79 -24.96 -20.89
CA SER A 773 11.10 -24.83 -19.47
C SER A 773 12.54 -24.33 -19.29
N LEU A 774 12.83 -23.70 -18.13
CA LEU A 774 14.17 -23.22 -17.79
C LEU A 774 14.67 -23.81 -16.48
N LEU A 775 15.96 -24.11 -16.43
CA LEU A 775 16.68 -24.46 -15.21
C LEU A 775 17.73 -23.39 -14.96
N VAL A 776 17.57 -22.66 -13.87
CA VAL A 776 18.41 -21.53 -13.49
C VAL A 776 19.36 -21.98 -12.39
N VAL A 777 20.67 -21.92 -12.63
CA VAL A 777 21.70 -22.13 -11.62
C VAL A 777 21.98 -20.77 -10.96
N ALA A 778 21.39 -20.53 -9.79
CA ALA A 778 21.53 -19.30 -9.03
C ALA A 778 22.29 -19.55 -7.73
N VAL A 779 23.45 -20.21 -7.81
CA VAL A 779 24.34 -20.50 -6.68
C VAL A 779 25.70 -19.87 -6.95
N ASP A 780 26.06 -18.85 -6.17
CA ASP A 780 27.41 -18.31 -6.17
C ASP A 780 28.26 -19.13 -5.20
N CYS A 781 29.25 -19.85 -5.72
CA CYS A 781 30.16 -20.66 -4.90
C CYS A 781 31.47 -19.90 -4.69
N TYR A 782 31.83 -19.66 -3.43
CA TYR A 782 33.04 -18.95 -3.04
C TYR A 782 33.55 -19.42 -1.67
N GLY A 783 34.84 -19.24 -1.42
CA GLY A 783 35.45 -19.48 -0.11
C GLY A 783 35.22 -18.33 0.87
N ASP A 784 35.67 -18.51 2.12
CA ASP A 784 35.58 -17.49 3.18
C ASP A 784 36.33 -16.19 2.84
N ASP A 785 37.31 -16.27 1.92
CA ASP A 785 38.07 -15.14 1.39
C ASP A 785 37.37 -14.43 0.21
N GLY A 786 36.16 -14.87 -0.16
CA GLY A 786 35.37 -14.33 -1.26
C GLY A 786 35.84 -14.75 -2.66
N LYS A 787 36.86 -15.59 -2.79
CA LYS A 787 37.32 -16.10 -4.09
C LYS A 787 36.39 -17.21 -4.61
N PRO A 788 36.19 -17.34 -5.93
CA PRO A 788 35.30 -18.36 -6.49
C PRO A 788 35.78 -19.78 -6.13
N ASP A 789 34.86 -20.62 -5.67
CA ASP A 789 35.10 -22.06 -5.45
C ASP A 789 34.63 -22.83 -6.69
N VAL A 790 35.60 -23.14 -7.55
CA VAL A 790 35.38 -23.81 -8.83
C VAL A 790 34.86 -25.23 -8.64
N GLU A 791 35.26 -25.93 -7.58
CA GLU A 791 34.84 -27.32 -7.36
C GLU A 791 33.37 -27.39 -6.96
N GLN A 792 32.94 -26.52 -6.04
CA GLN A 792 31.53 -26.45 -5.63
C GLN A 792 30.63 -25.95 -6.77
N LEU A 793 31.08 -24.94 -7.53
CA LEU A 793 30.31 -24.47 -8.69
C LEU A 793 30.15 -25.57 -9.73
N LYS A 794 31.21 -26.35 -9.99
CA LYS A 794 31.14 -27.50 -10.88
C LYS A 794 30.10 -28.52 -10.40
N LYS A 795 30.06 -28.84 -9.11
CA LYS A 795 29.04 -29.75 -8.53
C LYS A 795 27.62 -29.24 -8.80
N ALA A 796 27.37 -27.94 -8.62
CA ALA A 796 26.07 -27.34 -8.89
C ALA A 796 25.69 -27.39 -10.38
N ILE A 797 26.65 -27.12 -11.28
CA ILE A 797 26.44 -27.18 -12.74
C ILE A 797 26.19 -28.63 -13.19
N ASP A 798 26.99 -29.59 -12.73
CA ASP A 798 26.83 -31.00 -13.07
C ASP A 798 25.47 -31.53 -12.57
N ALA A 799 25.04 -31.12 -11.37
CA ALA A 799 23.72 -31.44 -10.83
C ALA A 799 22.58 -30.86 -11.69
N ALA A 800 22.75 -29.64 -12.21
CA ALA A 800 21.77 -29.01 -13.09
C ALA A 800 21.71 -29.70 -14.47
N MET A 801 22.86 -29.90 -15.10
CA MET A 801 22.97 -30.43 -16.47
C MET A 801 22.59 -31.91 -16.55
N SER A 802 22.92 -32.71 -15.54
CA SER A 802 22.51 -34.13 -15.47
C SER A 802 21.00 -34.31 -15.35
N ALA A 803 20.28 -33.28 -14.88
CA ALA A 803 18.83 -33.34 -14.71
C ALA A 803 18.04 -33.18 -16.02
N GLY A 804 18.62 -32.57 -17.06
CA GLY A 804 17.93 -32.31 -18.33
C GLY A 804 18.33 -33.22 -19.51
N ASP A 805 19.23 -34.18 -19.32
CA ASP A 805 19.79 -35.02 -20.40
C ASP A 805 18.74 -35.97 -21.07
N GLY A 806 17.51 -36.02 -20.54
CA GLY A 806 16.37 -36.74 -21.12
C GLY A 806 15.34 -35.87 -21.88
N ALA A 807 15.44 -34.54 -21.86
CA ALA A 807 14.38 -33.63 -22.32
C ALA A 807 14.41 -33.27 -23.82
N GLY A 808 15.23 -33.95 -24.63
CA GLY A 808 15.26 -33.77 -26.09
C GLY A 808 15.54 -32.34 -26.58
N GLY A 809 16.25 -31.52 -25.78
CA GLY A 809 16.55 -30.11 -26.10
C GLY A 809 15.42 -29.12 -25.78
N ARG A 810 14.36 -29.52 -25.08
CA ARG A 810 13.26 -28.62 -24.65
C ARG A 810 13.57 -27.82 -23.38
N GLN A 811 14.52 -28.27 -22.57
CA GLN A 811 15.00 -27.57 -21.37
C GLN A 811 16.08 -26.55 -21.74
N GLY A 812 15.93 -25.30 -21.29
CA GLY A 812 16.97 -24.28 -21.35
C GLY A 812 17.74 -24.15 -20.02
N TYR A 813 18.97 -23.67 -20.08
CA TYR A 813 19.86 -23.48 -18.93
C TYR A 813 20.30 -22.02 -18.81
N VAL A 814 20.15 -21.45 -17.63
CA VAL A 814 20.57 -20.08 -17.32
C VAL A 814 21.49 -20.10 -16.10
N LEU A 815 22.61 -19.40 -16.16
CA LEU A 815 23.44 -19.12 -14.97
C LEU A 815 23.05 -17.75 -14.42
N SER A 816 22.83 -17.62 -13.11
CA SER A 816 22.55 -16.35 -12.45
C SER A 816 23.51 -16.07 -11.30
N THR A 817 24.37 -15.07 -11.47
CA THR A 817 25.53 -14.85 -10.60
C THR A 817 25.79 -13.37 -10.29
N GLY A 818 26.46 -13.12 -9.16
CA GLY A 818 27.03 -11.81 -8.80
C GLY A 818 28.31 -11.47 -9.57
N MET A 819 28.89 -12.42 -10.31
CA MET A 819 30.11 -12.24 -11.11
C MET A 819 29.87 -11.38 -12.35
N THR A 820 30.90 -10.66 -12.80
CA THR A 820 30.87 -9.98 -14.10
C THR A 820 30.83 -10.98 -15.27
N ILE A 821 30.45 -10.56 -16.48
CA ILE A 821 30.44 -11.46 -17.65
C ILE A 821 31.82 -12.14 -17.87
N PRO A 822 32.96 -11.43 -17.83
CA PRO A 822 34.27 -12.07 -17.94
C PRO A 822 34.55 -13.06 -16.80
N GLU A 823 34.29 -12.67 -15.54
CA GLU A 823 34.48 -13.54 -14.37
C GLU A 823 33.67 -14.84 -14.49
N ALA A 824 32.39 -14.74 -14.89
CA ALA A 824 31.51 -15.88 -15.07
C ALA A 824 32.02 -16.81 -16.18
N ALA A 825 32.42 -16.26 -17.33
CA ALA A 825 32.92 -17.04 -18.44
C ALA A 825 34.25 -17.76 -18.14
N GLU A 826 35.16 -17.09 -17.42
CA GLU A 826 36.41 -17.70 -16.96
C GLU A 826 36.17 -18.81 -15.94
N THR A 827 35.26 -18.58 -15.00
CA THR A 827 34.92 -19.57 -13.96
C THR A 827 34.23 -20.80 -14.56
N LEU A 828 33.34 -20.62 -15.54
CA LEU A 828 32.73 -21.73 -16.28
C LEU A 828 33.78 -22.58 -17.01
N LYS A 829 34.72 -21.93 -17.71
CA LYS A 829 35.84 -22.64 -18.36
C LYS A 829 36.70 -23.40 -17.35
N ALA A 830 36.96 -22.81 -16.18
CA ALA A 830 37.69 -23.48 -15.09
C ALA A 830 36.94 -24.70 -14.53
N CYS A 831 35.60 -24.68 -14.50
CA CYS A 831 34.78 -25.83 -14.12
C CYS A 831 34.79 -26.96 -15.18
N GLY A 832 35.28 -26.69 -16.40
CA GLY A 832 35.17 -27.58 -17.55
C GLY A 832 33.82 -27.50 -18.26
N ALA A 833 33.02 -26.46 -17.99
CA ALA A 833 31.76 -26.18 -18.68
C ALA A 833 32.00 -25.16 -19.80
N ASP A 834 31.42 -25.41 -20.98
CA ASP A 834 31.44 -24.44 -22.08
C ASP A 834 30.37 -23.35 -21.82
N PRO A 835 30.73 -22.05 -21.77
CA PRO A 835 29.74 -20.97 -21.69
C PRO A 835 28.65 -21.05 -22.77
N ALA A 836 28.98 -21.54 -23.97
CA ALA A 836 28.00 -21.73 -25.05
C ALA A 836 26.97 -22.86 -24.76
N GLY A 837 27.18 -23.65 -23.71
CA GLY A 837 26.21 -24.62 -23.20
C GLY A 837 25.04 -23.97 -22.45
N PHE A 838 25.12 -22.68 -22.11
CA PHE A 838 24.05 -21.92 -21.46
C PHE A 838 23.29 -21.07 -22.46
N ASP A 839 21.97 -21.02 -22.31
CA ASP A 839 21.06 -20.22 -23.12
C ASP A 839 21.18 -18.72 -22.79
N ALA A 840 21.43 -18.38 -21.52
CA ALA A 840 21.73 -17.02 -21.06
C ALA A 840 22.59 -17.03 -19.77
N LEU A 841 23.34 -15.95 -19.56
CA LEU A 841 24.04 -15.64 -18.31
C LEU A 841 23.46 -14.34 -17.74
N ILE A 842 22.96 -14.38 -16.52
CA ILE A 842 22.58 -13.20 -15.73
C ILE A 842 23.77 -12.89 -14.81
N CYS A 843 24.43 -11.77 -15.05
CA CYS A 843 25.68 -11.38 -14.40
C CYS A 843 25.50 -10.07 -13.60
N SER A 844 26.53 -9.72 -12.82
CA SER A 844 26.61 -8.48 -12.05
C SER A 844 25.36 -8.27 -11.17
N SER A 845 24.93 -9.33 -10.49
CA SER A 845 23.72 -9.37 -9.65
C SER A 845 22.42 -9.03 -10.40
N GLY A 846 22.38 -9.27 -11.71
CA GLY A 846 21.23 -8.99 -12.57
C GLY A 846 21.28 -7.65 -13.31
N ALA A 847 22.38 -6.90 -13.21
CA ALA A 847 22.58 -5.69 -14.01
C ALA A 847 22.88 -5.98 -15.49
N GLU A 848 23.35 -7.18 -15.82
CA GLU A 848 23.74 -7.55 -17.18
C GLU A 848 23.15 -8.92 -17.55
N ILE A 849 22.68 -9.05 -18.78
CA ILE A 849 22.33 -10.33 -19.40
C ILE A 849 23.25 -10.52 -20.60
N CYS A 850 23.74 -11.74 -20.78
CA CYS A 850 24.56 -12.15 -21.91
C CYS A 850 23.97 -13.41 -22.53
N TYR A 851 24.06 -13.53 -23.87
CA TYR A 851 23.62 -14.71 -24.62
C TYR A 851 24.85 -15.37 -25.27
N PRO A 852 25.53 -16.32 -24.60
CA PRO A 852 26.86 -16.80 -24.99
C PRO A 852 26.96 -17.40 -26.39
N TRP A 853 25.85 -17.95 -26.90
CA TRP A 853 25.74 -18.52 -28.25
C TRP A 853 25.69 -17.45 -29.35
N LYS A 854 25.36 -16.19 -29.02
CA LYS A 854 25.39 -15.04 -29.92
C LYS A 854 26.76 -14.37 -29.82
N GLU A 855 27.00 -13.73 -28.68
CA GLU A 855 28.24 -13.03 -28.36
C GLU A 855 28.42 -13.04 -26.84
N LEU A 856 29.67 -13.10 -26.38
CA LEU A 856 30.00 -13.05 -24.95
C LEU A 856 30.10 -11.59 -24.45
N THR A 857 29.05 -10.81 -24.72
CA THR A 857 28.91 -9.39 -24.40
C THR A 857 27.54 -9.12 -23.77
N ALA A 858 27.41 -7.98 -23.08
CA ALA A 858 26.14 -7.58 -22.49
C ALA A 858 25.10 -7.27 -23.57
N ASP A 859 23.87 -7.71 -23.36
CA ASP A 859 22.75 -7.47 -24.27
C ASP A 859 22.33 -6.00 -24.24
N GLU A 860 22.33 -5.36 -25.42
CA GLU A 860 22.01 -3.94 -25.56
C GLU A 860 20.54 -3.62 -25.24
N GLU A 861 19.61 -4.55 -25.53
CA GLU A 861 18.19 -4.34 -25.27
C GLU A 861 17.89 -4.36 -23.77
N TYR A 862 18.44 -5.34 -23.05
CA TYR A 862 18.37 -5.41 -21.59
C TYR A 862 19.12 -4.27 -20.91
N SER A 863 20.30 -3.89 -21.43
CA SER A 863 21.06 -2.73 -20.95
C SER A 863 20.22 -1.44 -21.03
N GLY A 864 19.53 -1.22 -22.15
CA GLY A 864 18.57 -0.12 -22.29
C GLY A 864 17.33 -0.24 -21.39
N HIS A 865 16.89 -1.46 -21.08
CA HIS A 865 15.78 -1.72 -20.17
C HIS A 865 16.12 -1.30 -18.73
N VAL A 866 17.31 -1.63 -18.23
CA VAL A 866 17.73 -1.31 -16.85
C VAL A 866 18.31 0.10 -16.67
N ALA A 867 18.67 0.79 -17.76
CA ALA A 867 19.27 2.13 -17.71
C ALA A 867 18.33 3.23 -17.18
N PHE A 868 17.01 3.00 -17.19
CA PHE A 868 16.05 4.02 -16.78
C PHE A 868 16.27 4.46 -15.33
N ARG A 869 16.46 5.77 -15.13
CA ARG A 869 16.74 6.41 -13.83
C ARG A 869 17.98 5.89 -13.09
N TRP A 870 18.88 5.18 -13.77
CA TRP A 870 20.15 4.77 -13.20
C TRP A 870 20.98 6.02 -12.84
N PRO A 871 21.45 6.17 -11.57
CA PRO A 871 22.24 7.33 -11.19
C PRO A 871 23.62 7.43 -11.88
N GLY A 872 24.10 6.37 -12.52
CA GLY A 872 25.38 6.37 -13.21
C GLY A 872 26.55 6.66 -12.28
N ASP A 873 27.52 7.44 -12.74
CA ASP A 873 28.73 7.76 -11.96
C ASP A 873 28.46 8.65 -10.73
N HIS A 874 27.28 9.28 -10.63
CA HIS A 874 26.96 10.16 -9.51
C HIS A 874 26.83 9.42 -8.17
N VAL A 875 26.47 8.13 -8.19
CA VAL A 875 26.43 7.32 -6.97
C VAL A 875 27.80 6.75 -6.61
N LYS A 876 28.74 6.73 -7.57
CA LYS A 876 30.03 6.04 -7.46
C LYS A 876 30.88 6.53 -6.29
N THR A 877 30.90 7.85 -6.08
CA THR A 877 31.68 8.53 -5.03
C THR A 877 30.93 8.67 -3.71
N VAL A 878 29.61 8.53 -3.73
CA VAL A 878 28.73 8.72 -2.57
C VAL A 878 28.70 7.45 -1.71
N VAL A 879 28.68 6.27 -2.33
CA VAL A 879 28.57 4.98 -1.61
C VAL A 879 29.73 4.74 -0.63
N PRO A 880 31.02 4.95 -0.98
CA PRO A 880 32.12 4.81 -0.01
C PRO A 880 31.99 5.73 1.21
N ARG A 881 31.42 6.93 1.03
CA ARG A 881 31.22 7.90 2.11
C ARG A 881 30.09 7.49 3.05
N LEU A 882 28.98 7.01 2.49
CA LEU A 882 27.79 6.66 3.27
C LEU A 882 27.84 5.24 3.84
N GLY A 883 28.50 4.33 3.13
CA GLY A 883 28.53 2.89 3.41
C GLY A 883 29.64 2.41 4.33
N LYS A 884 30.63 3.25 4.65
CA LYS A 884 31.63 2.93 5.66
C LYS A 884 31.09 3.09 7.08
N ALA A 885 31.57 2.29 8.03
CA ALA A 885 31.30 2.48 9.45
C ALA A 885 31.94 3.79 9.99
N GLU A 886 31.49 4.30 11.14
CA GLU A 886 31.94 5.60 11.67
C GLU A 886 33.46 5.69 11.87
N ASP A 887 34.09 4.62 12.37
CA ASP A 887 35.54 4.53 12.61
C ASP A 887 36.34 3.91 11.44
N ALA A 888 35.71 3.73 10.27
CA ALA A 888 36.35 3.10 9.11
C ALA A 888 37.12 4.11 8.24
N GLN A 889 38.25 3.63 7.71
CA GLN A 889 39.09 4.37 6.77
C GLN A 889 38.49 4.34 5.36
N ALA A 890 38.90 5.29 4.50
CA ALA A 890 38.42 5.33 3.12
C ALA A 890 38.77 4.06 2.31
N SER A 891 39.84 3.35 2.68
CA SER A 891 40.26 2.10 2.06
C SER A 891 39.39 0.89 2.43
N ASP A 892 38.56 0.99 3.48
CA ASP A 892 37.76 -0.15 3.96
C ASP A 892 36.55 -0.45 3.07
N LEU A 893 36.11 0.53 2.26
CA LEU A 893 35.11 0.36 1.21
C LEU A 893 35.56 1.16 -0.02
N ALA A 894 36.36 0.53 -0.89
CA ALA A 894 36.99 1.18 -2.03
C ALA A 894 36.34 0.71 -3.35
N VAL A 895 36.34 1.57 -4.36
CA VAL A 895 35.84 1.22 -5.70
C VAL A 895 36.68 0.08 -6.29
N ASP A 896 36.04 -1.01 -6.70
CA ASP A 896 36.66 -2.10 -7.46
C ASP A 896 36.41 -1.87 -8.96
N VAL A 897 37.39 -1.24 -9.61
CA VAL A 897 37.30 -0.91 -11.05
C VAL A 897 37.27 -2.17 -11.91
N SER A 898 37.89 -3.26 -11.47
CA SER A 898 37.99 -4.50 -12.25
C SER A 898 36.67 -5.28 -12.29
N ALA A 899 35.84 -5.11 -11.26
CA ALA A 899 34.53 -5.72 -11.14
C ALA A 899 33.36 -4.76 -11.51
N GLY A 900 33.67 -3.56 -12.01
CA GLY A 900 32.66 -2.59 -12.43
C GLY A 900 32.21 -2.79 -13.89
N SER A 901 30.95 -2.45 -14.17
CA SER A 901 30.39 -2.37 -15.52
C SER A 901 29.52 -1.12 -15.68
N LEU A 902 28.94 -0.90 -16.86
CA LEU A 902 28.12 0.29 -17.16
C LEU A 902 26.95 0.46 -16.18
N HIS A 903 26.34 -0.66 -15.78
CA HIS A 903 25.18 -0.71 -14.90
C HIS A 903 25.48 -1.44 -13.58
N CYS A 904 26.75 -1.57 -13.19
CA CYS A 904 27.13 -2.12 -11.89
C CYS A 904 28.39 -1.44 -11.37
N HIS A 905 28.26 -0.68 -10.29
CA HIS A 905 29.43 -0.19 -9.55
C HIS A 905 29.77 -1.17 -8.44
N ALA A 906 30.95 -1.76 -8.51
CA ALA A 906 31.45 -2.68 -7.50
C ALA A 906 32.40 -1.98 -6.52
N TYR A 907 32.35 -2.40 -5.26
CA TYR A 907 33.20 -1.91 -4.19
C TYR A 907 33.79 -3.08 -3.42
N ALA A 908 35.11 -3.08 -3.21
CA ALA A 908 35.79 -4.02 -2.35
C ALA A 908 35.65 -3.58 -0.89
N ALA A 909 35.16 -4.49 -0.05
CA ALA A 909 35.04 -4.31 1.39
C ALA A 909 36.10 -5.15 2.10
N THR A 910 36.84 -4.55 3.04
CA THR A 910 37.92 -5.23 3.76
C THR A 910 37.39 -6.17 4.84
N ASP A 911 36.37 -5.74 5.58
CA ASP A 911 35.75 -6.50 6.66
C ASP A 911 34.29 -6.08 6.86
N ALA A 912 33.44 -7.03 7.26
CA ALA A 912 32.02 -6.77 7.50
C ALA A 912 31.77 -5.77 8.63
N SER A 913 32.63 -5.68 9.65
CA SER A 913 32.52 -4.73 10.75
C SER A 913 32.89 -3.29 10.35
N LYS A 914 33.50 -3.10 9.17
CA LYS A 914 33.96 -1.79 8.66
C LYS A 914 32.97 -1.15 7.69
N VAL A 915 31.90 -1.87 7.34
CA VAL A 915 30.86 -1.41 6.42
C VAL A 915 29.50 -1.41 7.11
N LYS A 916 28.58 -0.58 6.61
CA LYS A 916 27.20 -0.52 7.06
C LYS A 916 26.35 -1.57 6.35
N LYS A 917 25.22 -1.90 6.96
CA LYS A 917 24.23 -2.80 6.37
C LYS A 917 23.47 -2.14 5.21
N VAL A 918 22.96 -2.94 4.28
CA VAL A 918 22.23 -2.49 3.08
C VAL A 918 21.12 -1.51 3.41
N ASP A 919 20.31 -1.79 4.43
CA ASP A 919 19.19 -0.92 4.82
C ASP A 919 19.63 0.52 5.14
N SER A 920 20.73 0.66 5.88
CA SER A 920 21.28 1.95 6.29
C SER A 920 21.85 2.72 5.11
N ILE A 921 22.58 2.03 4.23
CA ILE A 921 23.14 2.65 3.01
C ILE A 921 22.00 3.09 2.08
N ARG A 922 21.01 2.22 1.87
CA ARG A 922 19.82 2.50 1.04
C ARG A 922 19.03 3.68 1.58
N GLN A 923 18.79 3.74 2.90
CA GLN A 923 18.14 4.87 3.55
C GLN A 923 18.88 6.19 3.28
N ALA A 924 20.20 6.22 3.49
CA ALA A 924 21.00 7.43 3.29
C ALA A 924 21.04 7.88 1.81
N LEU A 925 21.03 6.93 0.87
CA LEU A 925 20.90 7.19 -0.56
C LEU A 925 19.49 7.71 -0.93
N ARG A 926 18.44 7.14 -0.32
CA ARG A 926 17.05 7.54 -0.55
C ARG A 926 16.80 9.00 -0.20
N MET A 927 17.28 9.42 0.98
CA MET A 927 17.20 10.82 1.47
C MET A 927 17.89 11.82 0.55
N ARG A 928 18.85 11.35 -0.25
CA ARG A 928 19.59 12.13 -1.25
C ARG A 928 18.98 12.04 -2.64
N GLY A 929 17.93 11.26 -2.84
CA GLY A 929 17.29 11.07 -4.16
C GLY A 929 18.02 10.09 -5.07
N PHE A 930 19.00 9.31 -4.58
CA PHE A 930 19.57 8.23 -5.38
C PHE A 930 18.69 6.97 -5.29
N ARG A 931 18.45 6.33 -6.43
CA ARG A 931 17.59 5.14 -6.54
C ARG A 931 18.38 4.00 -7.18
N CYS A 932 18.73 3.00 -6.38
CA CYS A 932 19.52 1.85 -6.81
C CYS A 932 19.33 0.68 -5.85
N ASN A 933 19.66 -0.52 -6.31
CA ASN A 933 19.74 -1.71 -5.48
C ASN A 933 21.18 -1.92 -5.00
N LEU A 934 21.30 -2.45 -3.79
CA LEU A 934 22.57 -2.75 -3.13
C LEU A 934 22.59 -4.26 -2.83
N VAL A 935 23.66 -4.93 -3.24
CA VAL A 935 23.81 -6.38 -3.07
C VAL A 935 25.23 -6.70 -2.61
N TYR A 936 25.38 -7.16 -1.37
CA TYR A 936 26.64 -7.74 -0.94
C TYR A 936 26.82 -9.13 -1.58
N THR A 937 28.04 -9.40 -2.03
CA THR A 937 28.46 -10.63 -2.71
C THR A 937 29.83 -11.08 -2.19
N ARG A 938 30.17 -12.34 -2.44
CA ARG A 938 31.44 -12.97 -2.06
C ARG A 938 31.70 -12.91 -0.54
N ALA A 939 30.76 -13.37 0.27
CA ALA A 939 30.89 -13.43 1.73
C ALA A 939 31.23 -12.06 2.37
N CYS A 940 30.48 -11.03 1.99
CA CYS A 940 30.65 -9.62 2.39
C CYS A 940 31.88 -8.89 1.84
N THR A 941 32.69 -9.50 0.96
CA THR A 941 33.92 -8.87 0.45
C THR A 941 33.67 -7.91 -0.72
N ARG A 942 32.50 -7.98 -1.36
CA ARG A 942 32.14 -7.08 -2.48
C ARG A 942 30.72 -6.54 -2.33
N LEU A 943 30.54 -5.23 -2.49
CA LEU A 943 29.24 -4.59 -2.60
C LEU A 943 28.99 -4.19 -4.07
N ASN A 944 27.93 -4.73 -4.67
CA ASN A 944 27.46 -4.30 -5.98
C ASN A 944 26.33 -3.28 -5.83
N VAL A 945 26.42 -2.19 -6.57
CA VAL A 945 25.39 -1.16 -6.68
C VAL A 945 24.89 -1.17 -8.11
N ILE A 946 23.60 -1.51 -8.29
CA ILE A 946 22.98 -1.78 -9.58
C ILE A 946 21.70 -0.95 -9.76
N PRO A 947 21.18 -0.76 -10.99
CA PRO A 947 19.93 -0.05 -11.23
C PRO A 947 18.78 -0.55 -10.39
N LEU A 948 17.84 0.35 -10.07
CA LEU A 948 16.64 0.00 -9.33
C LEU A 948 15.85 -1.10 -10.07
N SER A 949 15.74 -1.02 -11.39
CA SER A 949 15.08 -2.01 -12.26
C SER A 949 15.84 -3.34 -12.40
N ALA A 950 17.11 -3.40 -11.98
CA ALA A 950 17.95 -4.59 -12.08
C ALA A 950 17.97 -5.41 -10.78
N SER A 951 17.82 -6.73 -10.92
CA SER A 951 18.10 -7.75 -9.88
C SER A 951 18.01 -9.13 -10.52
N ARG A 952 18.50 -10.18 -9.88
CA ARG A 952 18.39 -11.55 -10.42
C ARG A 952 16.94 -11.99 -10.69
N PRO A 953 15.96 -11.81 -9.78
CA PRO A 953 14.57 -12.14 -10.07
C PRO A 953 13.96 -11.29 -11.20
N ARG A 954 14.33 -10.00 -11.30
CA ARG A 954 13.83 -9.12 -12.37
C ARG A 954 14.40 -9.51 -13.74
N ALA A 955 15.68 -9.87 -13.81
CA ALA A 955 16.30 -10.43 -15.01
C ALA A 955 15.61 -11.73 -15.45
N LEU A 956 15.24 -12.60 -14.50
CA LEU A 956 14.48 -13.82 -14.79
C LEU A 956 13.08 -13.53 -15.36
N ARG A 957 12.36 -12.57 -14.78
CA ARG A 957 11.07 -12.09 -15.31
C ARG A 957 11.20 -11.50 -16.71
N TYR A 958 12.26 -10.73 -16.97
CA TYR A 958 12.57 -10.20 -18.29
C TYR A 958 12.76 -11.33 -19.32
N LEU A 959 13.55 -12.36 -18.98
CA LEU A 959 13.73 -13.55 -19.85
C LEU A 959 12.42 -14.31 -20.06
N SER A 960 11.59 -14.46 -19.01
CA SER A 960 10.27 -15.09 -19.10
C SER A 960 9.37 -14.38 -20.13
N ILE A 961 9.34 -13.04 -20.14
CA ILE A 961 8.58 -12.25 -21.12
C ILE A 961 9.17 -12.43 -22.52
N GLN A 962 10.47 -12.21 -22.67
CA GLN A 962 11.16 -12.24 -23.98
C GLN A 962 11.11 -13.61 -24.65
N TRP A 963 11.10 -14.68 -23.85
CA TRP A 963 11.07 -16.05 -24.35
C TRP A 963 9.67 -16.66 -24.34
N GLY A 964 8.67 -15.98 -23.77
CA GLY A 964 7.30 -16.49 -23.65
C GLY A 964 7.20 -17.75 -22.78
N ILE A 965 8.07 -17.89 -21.77
CA ILE A 965 8.09 -19.04 -20.87
C ILE A 965 7.43 -18.65 -19.56
N ASP A 966 6.36 -19.37 -19.19
CA ASP A 966 5.69 -19.20 -17.90
C ASP A 966 6.66 -19.50 -16.74
N LEU A 967 6.69 -18.63 -15.72
CA LEU A 967 7.53 -18.78 -14.54
C LEU A 967 7.23 -20.07 -13.76
N ALA A 968 6.00 -20.61 -13.86
CA ALA A 968 5.67 -21.93 -13.31
C ALA A 968 6.45 -23.10 -13.97
N LYS A 969 7.03 -22.87 -15.16
CA LYS A 969 7.89 -23.83 -15.89
C LYS A 969 9.38 -23.55 -15.69
N VAL A 970 9.73 -22.71 -14.72
CA VAL A 970 11.10 -22.39 -14.34
C VAL A 970 11.43 -23.10 -13.03
N ALA A 971 12.61 -23.72 -12.97
CA ALA A 971 13.20 -24.23 -11.76
C ALA A 971 14.49 -23.44 -11.46
N VAL A 972 14.69 -23.05 -10.21
CA VAL A 972 15.84 -22.26 -9.74
C VAL A 972 16.57 -23.04 -8.67
N LEU A 973 17.86 -23.30 -8.89
CA LEU A 973 18.77 -23.89 -7.92
C LEU A 973 19.41 -22.76 -7.11
N VAL A 974 19.21 -22.76 -5.80
CA VAL A 974 19.78 -21.78 -4.86
C VAL A 974 20.58 -22.49 -3.78
N GLY A 975 21.57 -21.82 -3.17
CA GLY A 975 22.28 -22.36 -2.02
C GLY A 975 21.45 -22.29 -0.74
N GLU A 976 21.67 -23.22 0.20
CA GLU A 976 21.14 -23.15 1.57
C GLU A 976 21.69 -21.95 2.34
N THR A 977 22.82 -21.40 1.94
CA THR A 977 23.42 -20.16 2.43
C THR A 977 24.03 -19.45 1.23
N GLY A 978 24.23 -18.13 1.32
CA GLY A 978 24.99 -17.39 0.30
C GLY A 978 24.30 -16.19 -0.32
N ASP A 979 25.03 -15.53 -1.22
CA ASP A 979 24.77 -14.15 -1.69
C ASP A 979 23.79 -14.05 -2.88
N THR A 980 22.95 -15.05 -3.04
CA THR A 980 22.15 -15.26 -4.26
C THR A 980 20.86 -14.44 -4.28
N ASP A 981 20.86 -13.22 -3.74
CA ASP A 981 19.61 -12.46 -3.49
C ASP A 981 18.54 -13.37 -2.85
N ARG A 982 18.98 -14.23 -1.91
CA ARG A 982 18.28 -15.45 -1.50
C ARG A 982 16.81 -15.21 -1.14
N GLU A 983 16.54 -14.19 -0.34
CA GLU A 983 15.18 -13.85 0.10
C GLU A 983 14.25 -13.42 -1.04
N LYS A 984 14.80 -12.99 -2.17
CA LYS A 984 14.05 -12.56 -3.35
C LYS A 984 13.91 -13.66 -4.43
N LEU A 985 14.83 -14.63 -4.47
CA LEU A 985 14.76 -15.77 -5.40
C LEU A 985 14.08 -17.01 -4.80
N LEU A 986 13.98 -17.13 -3.47
CA LEU A 986 13.22 -18.22 -2.84
C LEU A 986 11.72 -18.22 -3.20
N PRO A 987 10.99 -17.09 -3.02
CA PRO A 987 9.55 -17.03 -3.28
C PRO A 987 9.24 -16.72 -4.76
N GLY A 988 8.08 -17.18 -5.25
CA GLY A 988 7.61 -16.96 -6.61
C GLY A 988 6.78 -18.14 -7.14
N LEU A 989 6.40 -18.06 -8.42
CA LEU A 989 5.76 -19.19 -9.12
C LEU A 989 6.75 -20.27 -9.55
N HIS A 990 8.02 -19.91 -9.75
CA HIS A 990 9.06 -20.88 -10.10
C HIS A 990 9.28 -21.87 -8.96
N ARG A 991 9.73 -23.07 -9.33
CA ARG A 991 10.18 -24.06 -8.35
C ARG A 991 11.56 -23.68 -7.84
N THR A 992 11.77 -23.70 -6.54
CA THR A 992 13.07 -23.43 -5.94
C THR A 992 13.63 -24.68 -5.28
N LEU A 993 14.84 -25.07 -5.69
CA LEU A 993 15.58 -26.21 -5.17
C LEU A 993 16.78 -25.70 -4.36
N ILE A 994 16.79 -25.97 -3.05
CA ILE A 994 17.85 -25.53 -2.14
C ILE A 994 18.94 -26.60 -2.08
N LEU A 995 20.16 -26.24 -2.45
CA LEU A 995 21.37 -27.06 -2.40
C LEU A 995 22.13 -26.84 -1.06
N PRO A 996 22.26 -27.86 -0.20
CA PRO A 996 22.95 -27.74 1.08
C PRO A 996 24.47 -27.64 0.90
N GLY A 997 25.13 -26.90 1.81
CA GLY A 997 26.59 -26.90 1.93
C GLY A 997 27.39 -26.32 0.76
N MET A 998 26.78 -25.49 -0.10
CA MET A 998 27.48 -24.88 -1.25
C MET A 998 28.49 -23.80 -0.84
N VAL A 999 28.21 -23.07 0.25
CA VAL A 999 29.13 -22.09 0.86
C VAL A 999 29.06 -22.18 2.38
N SER A 1000 30.15 -21.81 3.06
CA SER A 1000 30.26 -21.77 4.53
C SER A 1000 29.38 -20.68 5.16
N ARG A 1001 29.37 -19.48 4.56
CA ARG A 1001 28.59 -18.30 4.98
C ARG A 1001 28.25 -17.40 3.80
N GLY A 1002 27.13 -16.70 3.87
CA GLY A 1002 26.79 -15.61 2.95
C GLY A 1002 26.98 -14.23 3.56
N SER A 1003 26.30 -13.25 2.97
CA SER A 1003 26.31 -11.84 3.37
C SER A 1003 25.08 -11.43 4.16
N GLU A 1004 24.33 -12.40 4.69
CA GLU A 1004 23.06 -12.18 5.39
C GLU A 1004 23.21 -11.21 6.58
N GLN A 1005 24.37 -11.23 7.25
CA GLN A 1005 24.69 -10.32 8.37
C GLN A 1005 24.72 -8.82 7.98
N LEU A 1006 24.94 -8.51 6.70
CA LEU A 1006 24.98 -7.13 6.17
C LEU A 1006 23.71 -6.73 5.42
N VAL A 1007 22.68 -7.58 5.38
CA VAL A 1007 21.42 -7.22 4.70
C VAL A 1007 20.62 -6.25 5.58
N ARG A 1008 20.22 -6.68 6.79
CA ARG A 1008 19.28 -5.89 7.61
C ARG A 1008 19.74 -5.53 9.02
N GLY A 1009 19.31 -4.34 9.47
CA GLY A 1009 19.47 -3.86 10.85
C GLY A 1009 18.66 -4.64 11.89
N GLU A 1010 18.89 -4.39 13.18
CA GLU A 1010 18.10 -5.03 14.26
C GLU A 1010 16.63 -4.61 14.23
N ASP A 1011 16.35 -3.38 13.79
CA ASP A 1011 14.99 -2.85 13.63
C ASP A 1011 14.32 -3.21 12.29
N GLY A 1012 14.98 -4.04 11.48
CA GLY A 1012 14.47 -4.52 10.19
C GLY A 1012 13.40 -5.62 10.33
N TYR A 1013 12.78 -6.00 9.21
CA TYR A 1013 11.88 -7.15 9.18
C TYR A 1013 12.64 -8.48 8.99
N ALA A 1014 12.03 -9.57 9.42
CA ALA A 1014 12.65 -10.90 9.38
C ALA A 1014 12.47 -11.58 8.02
N THR A 1015 13.31 -12.56 7.70
CA THR A 1015 13.22 -13.36 6.46
C THR A 1015 11.87 -14.08 6.32
N GLN A 1016 11.29 -14.53 7.43
CA GLN A 1016 9.95 -15.14 7.45
C GLN A 1016 8.82 -14.17 7.07
N ASP A 1017 9.06 -12.85 7.14
CA ASP A 1017 8.11 -11.83 6.67
C ASP A 1017 8.17 -11.63 5.14
N VAL A 1018 9.09 -12.31 4.45
CA VAL A 1018 9.24 -12.25 2.98
C VAL A 1018 9.22 -13.62 2.28
N VAL A 1019 9.49 -14.71 3.01
CA VAL A 1019 9.50 -16.06 2.44
C VAL A 1019 8.66 -17.01 3.29
N ALA A 1020 7.67 -17.64 2.66
CA ALA A 1020 6.92 -18.76 3.23
C ALA A 1020 7.73 -20.04 2.99
N MET A 1021 8.54 -20.43 3.97
CA MET A 1021 9.44 -21.59 3.85
C MET A 1021 8.70 -22.94 3.74
N ASP A 1022 7.42 -22.97 4.10
CA ASP A 1022 6.48 -24.08 3.93
C ASP A 1022 5.81 -24.11 2.55
N SER A 1023 6.16 -23.18 1.65
CA SER A 1023 5.63 -23.14 0.29
C SER A 1023 5.89 -24.45 -0.47
N PRO A 1024 4.89 -25.00 -1.19
CA PRO A 1024 5.07 -26.20 -2.00
C PRO A 1024 6.01 -25.99 -3.19
N ASN A 1025 6.38 -24.75 -3.51
CA ASN A 1025 7.33 -24.43 -4.57
C ASN A 1025 8.79 -24.49 -4.08
N ILE A 1026 9.04 -24.55 -2.77
CA ILE A 1026 10.38 -24.57 -2.19
C ILE A 1026 10.69 -25.98 -1.67
N VAL A 1027 11.78 -26.57 -2.15
CA VAL A 1027 12.21 -27.91 -1.73
C VAL A 1027 13.70 -27.90 -1.41
N THR A 1028 14.05 -28.41 -0.22
CA THR A 1028 15.45 -28.64 0.16
C THR A 1028 15.89 -30.04 -0.23
N LEU A 1029 17.00 -30.13 -0.96
CA LEU A 1029 17.58 -31.41 -1.39
C LEU A 1029 18.26 -32.11 -0.21
N ALA A 1030 17.92 -33.38 0.02
CA ALA A 1030 18.66 -34.22 0.97
C ALA A 1030 20.01 -34.66 0.38
N GLU A 1031 21.00 -34.92 1.24
CA GLU A 1031 22.33 -35.41 0.81
C GLU A 1031 22.19 -36.68 -0.05
N GLY A 1032 22.74 -36.63 -1.28
CA GLY A 1032 22.73 -37.74 -2.22
C GLY A 1032 21.45 -37.90 -3.08
N GLN A 1033 20.44 -37.05 -2.89
CA GLN A 1033 19.22 -37.05 -3.72
C GLN A 1033 19.49 -36.34 -5.07
N ALA A 1034 19.17 -36.98 -6.19
CA ALA A 1034 19.42 -36.39 -7.51
C ALA A 1034 18.38 -35.31 -7.86
N VAL A 1035 18.85 -34.16 -8.37
CA VAL A 1035 18.00 -33.09 -8.93
C VAL A 1035 17.05 -33.63 -9.99
N SER A 1036 17.51 -34.62 -10.77
CA SER A 1036 16.73 -35.25 -11.84
C SER A 1036 15.50 -36.02 -11.36
N ASP A 1037 15.51 -36.56 -10.13
CA ASP A 1037 14.38 -37.32 -9.58
C ASP A 1037 13.26 -36.40 -9.12
N LEU A 1038 13.62 -35.24 -8.57
CA LEU A 1038 12.67 -34.21 -8.16
C LEU A 1038 12.03 -33.52 -9.35
N LEU A 1039 12.82 -33.14 -10.36
CA LEU A 1039 12.30 -32.53 -11.60
C LEU A 1039 11.40 -33.47 -12.43
N LYS A 1040 11.50 -34.80 -12.24
CA LYS A 1040 10.60 -35.79 -12.88
C LYS A 1040 9.32 -36.06 -12.08
N SER A 1041 9.35 -35.85 -10.77
CA SER A 1041 8.20 -35.98 -9.86
C SER A 1041 7.30 -34.73 -9.82
N MET A 1042 7.78 -33.66 -10.45
CA MET A 1042 7.19 -32.31 -10.54
C MET A 1042 6.71 -32.03 -11.97
#